data_AF-A0AA36N607-F1
#
_entry.id   AF-A0AA36N607-F1
#
_cell.length_a   1.000
_cell.length_b   1.000
_cell.length_c   1.000
_cell.angle_alpha   90.00
_cell.angle_beta   90.00
_cell.angle_gamma   90.00
#
_symmetry.space_group_name_H-M   'P 1'
#
loop_
_entity.id
_entity.type
_entity.pdbx_description
1 polymer ?
#
loop_
_entity_poly.entity_id
_entity_poly.type
_entity_poly.pdbx_seq_one_letter_code
_entity_poly.pdbx_strand_id
1 'polypeptide(L)'
;MTDLSEEIKDLERSAAYNILEELYRNGSLSKAEMDLYKSKYAKLHEMVIQTFENEQNFVTRAKQLNQRLMQEKIKLEKTTLESQEDQNCIEQLLHQKFEIEQEYQVAQDREMMLQIQLSELDHDRAEKQEQLREREIERQAEAEPKLRKARDEIELLNKESDVLKARKETYQEKLEEYNARIKEVEQEMENNRDICKVYESEHTKIKEDPDRIRKQAEKFENAVRALQEAQKEKVAAIEGANEQAREINREAKELDESRGKKQMRLQLMTESSKITDQSCEETKKRLQKESDTYKDMQLKRASLDQELDEFNAHNRHAQQEVTSHQKQFERLKRRYRQTLSHKDSVTETLPPLEVNKKELEKTTKLQEEDIKRQRKLLEDIQAEVDLFIGAFLKQESLEKDKKEEFEAICQQMEEMQKELKNLKAEEQHWAAHFKTLASHREKLARDASQAHRLYRETADEVAMKELEEQDLKKKHQEISQKQKEFCTMYEVVKNERNKYMTHIQKSDQHLSEMKEKFKILSNEVEILRMESAFKDKQLAKIKQEALKLEAAHDQLQNDKTRISAQGTGLNEQVEQFVIEIDKLNSIITAIEKEMVELRLKYEQAVETRNFTGTQLIDRNDELCILWEKANIQEKLLKKGEDAMQRKEEEIRSLKIDLAEVHRQLSVVRGKIPEVPKLAEEVVRLREQVNNVRKHSDDLSRELENPKSSLRKWRQLGGEDLDQETLRVKIQDLQERLNDKKESLLEKELILEEDGCTRC
;
A
#
# COMPACT_ATOMS: atom_id res chain seq x y z
N MET A 1 17.04 104.09 37.75
CA MET A 1 17.08 105.37 36.99
C MET A 1 15.66 105.84 36.70
N THR A 2 14.83 105.99 37.73
CA THR A 2 13.46 106.53 37.62
C THR A 2 13.37 107.94 38.20
N ASP A 3 14.25 108.25 39.17
CA ASP A 3 14.13 109.47 39.99
C ASP A 3 14.71 110.73 39.30
N LEU A 4 15.35 110.58 38.14
CA LEU A 4 15.76 111.70 37.28
C LEU A 4 14.58 112.34 36.52
N SER A 5 13.37 111.77 36.60
CA SER A 5 12.24 112.22 35.78
C SER A 5 11.57 113.51 36.25
N GLU A 6 11.63 113.88 37.54
CA GLU A 6 10.87 115.05 38.04
C GLU A 6 11.70 116.33 38.00
N GLU A 7 12.96 116.30 38.46
CA GLU A 7 13.85 117.47 38.43
C GLU A 7 14.15 117.97 37.00
N ILE A 8 14.23 117.05 36.03
CA ILE A 8 14.44 117.42 34.62
C ILE A 8 13.16 117.98 33.98
N LYS A 9 11.97 117.73 34.52
CA LYS A 9 10.72 118.26 33.94
C LYS A 9 10.42 119.71 34.35
N ASP A 10 11.05 120.23 35.42
CA ASP A 10 10.84 121.59 35.92
C ASP A 10 11.68 122.63 35.14
N LEU A 11 11.07 123.18 34.10
CA LEU A 11 11.70 124.10 33.14
C LEU A 11 12.16 125.43 33.76
N GLU A 12 11.52 125.90 34.84
CA GLU A 12 11.86 127.17 35.49
C GLU A 12 13.15 127.07 36.34
N ARG A 13 13.51 125.85 36.78
CA ARG A 13 14.75 125.60 37.53
C ARG A 13 15.95 125.28 36.64
N SER A 14 15.78 125.19 35.33
CA SER A 14 16.87 124.90 34.40
C SER A 14 17.97 125.97 34.49
N ALA A 15 19.23 125.51 34.56
CA ALA A 15 20.41 126.37 34.51
C ALA A 15 20.40 127.32 33.29
N ALA A 16 19.83 126.90 32.15
CA ALA A 16 19.72 127.73 30.97
C ALA A 16 18.74 128.91 31.16
N TYR A 17 17.63 128.71 31.87
CA TYR A 17 16.68 129.78 32.19
C TYR A 17 17.28 130.79 33.18
N ASN A 18 18.00 130.31 34.19
CA ASN A 18 18.72 131.15 35.16
C ASN A 18 19.79 132.02 34.46
N ILE A 19 20.62 131.43 33.60
CA ILE A 19 21.65 132.17 32.83
C ILE A 19 21.01 133.22 31.91
N LEU A 20 19.88 132.91 31.26
CA LEU A 20 19.16 133.88 30.42
C LEU A 20 18.59 135.05 31.24
N GLU A 21 18.17 134.84 32.49
CA GLU A 21 17.75 135.92 33.39
C GLU A 21 18.92 136.76 33.92
N GLU A 22 20.07 136.15 34.23
CA GLU A 22 21.27 136.89 34.61
C GLU A 22 21.78 137.79 33.48
N LEU A 23 21.80 137.29 32.24
CA LEU A 23 22.18 138.07 31.06
C LEU A 23 21.21 139.24 30.77
N TYR A 24 19.92 139.08 31.07
CA TYR A 24 18.93 140.16 31.04
C TYR A 24 19.15 141.18 32.17
N ARG A 25 19.40 140.74 33.41
CA ARG A 25 19.73 141.64 34.55
C ARG A 25 21.00 142.46 34.31
N ASN A 26 21.99 141.87 33.64
CA ASN A 26 23.23 142.52 33.26
C ASN A 26 23.11 143.40 32.00
N GLY A 27 21.89 143.66 31.51
CA GLY A 27 21.62 144.56 30.38
C GLY A 27 22.15 144.10 29.02
N SER A 28 22.62 142.86 28.92
CA SER A 28 23.29 142.31 27.72
C SER A 28 22.31 141.68 26.72
N LEU A 29 21.05 141.49 27.11
CA LEU A 29 19.95 141.02 26.27
C LEU A 29 18.72 141.90 26.48
N SER A 30 17.98 142.19 25.41
CA SER A 30 16.64 142.77 25.55
C SER A 30 15.64 141.71 26.04
N LYS A 31 14.52 142.16 26.61
CA LYS A 31 13.46 141.26 27.10
C LYS A 31 12.92 140.34 25.99
N ALA A 32 12.76 140.88 24.77
CA ALA A 32 12.28 140.13 23.61
C ALA A 32 13.25 139.01 23.18
N GLU A 33 14.57 139.24 23.28
CA GLU A 33 15.58 138.23 22.97
C GLU A 33 15.64 137.15 24.05
N MET A 34 15.55 137.52 25.34
CA MET A 34 15.45 136.58 26.45
C MET A 34 14.22 135.66 26.27
N ASP A 35 13.04 136.22 25.99
CA ASP A 35 11.80 135.45 25.81
C ASP A 35 11.89 134.53 24.57
N LEU A 36 12.54 134.98 23.48
CA LEU A 36 12.81 134.16 22.29
C LEU A 36 13.75 132.98 22.59
N TYR A 37 14.82 133.20 23.34
CA TYR A 37 15.77 132.13 23.70
C TYR A 37 15.17 131.16 24.73
N LYS A 38 14.39 131.66 25.70
CA LYS A 38 13.60 130.81 26.60
C LYS A 38 12.63 129.92 25.80
N SER A 39 11.89 130.48 24.84
CA SER A 39 10.99 129.71 23.95
C SER A 39 11.72 128.65 23.11
N LYS A 40 12.90 128.98 22.56
CA LYS A 40 13.73 128.00 21.83
C LYS A 40 14.24 126.89 22.73
N TYR A 41 14.70 127.22 23.95
CA TYR A 41 15.15 126.23 24.92
C TYR A 41 14.00 125.31 25.36
N ALA A 42 12.81 125.85 25.64
CA ALA A 42 11.63 125.06 26.00
C ALA A 42 11.27 124.01 24.94
N LYS A 43 11.27 124.39 23.65
CA LYS A 43 11.03 123.45 22.54
C LYS A 43 12.10 122.37 22.41
N LEU A 44 13.37 122.73 22.61
CA LEU A 44 14.48 121.77 22.54
C LEU A 44 14.43 120.79 23.73
N HIS A 45 14.11 121.31 24.91
CA HIS A 45 13.95 120.55 26.15
C HIS A 45 12.77 119.57 26.08
N GLU A 46 11.62 120.03 25.56
CA GLU A 46 10.46 119.19 25.29
C GLU A 46 10.81 118.04 24.32
N MET A 47 11.53 118.34 23.24
CA MET A 47 11.99 117.33 22.28
C MET A 47 12.94 116.30 22.94
N VAL A 48 13.84 116.74 23.83
CA VAL A 48 14.76 115.86 24.57
C VAL A 48 13.98 114.93 25.51
N ILE A 49 13.01 115.46 26.28
CA ILE A 49 12.14 114.66 27.14
C ILE A 49 11.35 113.64 26.31
N GLN A 50 10.72 114.07 25.21
CA GLN A 50 10.01 113.17 24.31
C GLN A 50 10.92 112.07 23.74
N THR A 51 12.17 112.38 23.37
CA THR A 51 13.11 111.35 22.91
C THR A 51 13.51 110.37 24.00
N PHE A 52 13.69 110.82 25.25
CA PHE A 52 14.02 109.94 26.38
C PHE A 52 12.84 109.06 26.80
N GLU A 53 11.62 109.61 26.83
CA GLU A 53 10.39 108.84 27.07
C GLU A 53 10.16 107.81 25.96
N ASN A 54 10.41 108.18 24.70
CA ASN A 54 10.38 107.25 23.57
C ASN A 54 11.44 106.15 23.70
N GLU A 55 12.68 106.46 24.07
CA GLU A 55 13.74 105.47 24.31
C GLU A 55 13.35 104.49 25.43
N GLN A 56 12.87 105.00 26.56
CA GLN A 56 12.41 104.17 27.68
C GLN A 56 11.23 103.26 27.28
N ASN A 57 10.29 103.79 26.49
CA ASN A 57 9.18 103.02 25.93
C ASN A 57 9.67 101.95 24.94
N PHE A 58 10.64 102.25 24.07
CA PHE A 58 11.24 101.28 23.15
C PHE A 58 12.02 100.19 23.88
N VAL A 59 12.80 100.51 24.91
CA VAL A 59 13.49 99.52 25.75
C VAL A 59 12.49 98.62 26.47
N THR A 60 11.40 99.18 26.98
CA THR A 60 10.33 98.40 27.64
C THR A 60 9.62 97.48 26.65
N ARG A 61 9.28 98.00 25.46
CA ARG A 61 8.67 97.22 24.36
C ARG A 61 9.61 96.15 23.83
N ALA A 62 10.92 96.41 23.74
CA ALA A 62 11.93 95.43 23.34
C ALA A 62 12.03 94.28 24.36
N LYS A 63 12.01 94.58 25.67
CA LYS A 63 11.95 93.55 26.73
C LYS A 63 10.69 92.70 26.61
N GLN A 64 9.51 93.32 26.43
CA GLN A 64 8.24 92.59 26.24
C GLN A 64 8.24 91.73 24.98
N LEU A 65 8.76 92.23 23.85
CA LEU A 65 8.89 91.47 22.60
C LEU A 65 9.85 90.30 22.75
N ASN A 66 10.98 90.48 23.43
CA ASN A 66 11.95 89.40 23.66
C ASN A 66 11.39 88.33 24.60
N GLN A 67 10.61 88.72 25.63
CA GLN A 67 9.90 87.76 26.49
C GLN A 67 8.84 86.97 25.72
N ARG A 68 8.07 87.60 24.81
CA ARG A 68 7.15 86.91 23.90
C ARG A 68 7.88 85.99 22.94
N LEU A 69 8.98 86.42 22.34
CA LEU A 69 9.83 85.60 21.47
C LEU A 69 10.32 84.34 22.20
N MET A 70 10.74 84.47 23.46
CA MET A 70 11.19 83.34 24.27
C MET A 70 10.04 82.39 24.63
N GLN A 71 8.84 82.91 24.94
CA GLN A 71 7.63 82.10 25.14
C GLN A 71 7.22 81.33 23.88
N GLU A 72 7.23 81.97 22.70
CA GLU A 72 6.94 81.29 21.43
C GLU A 72 8.01 80.27 21.04
N LYS A 73 9.30 80.52 21.35
CA LYS A 73 10.36 79.51 21.20
C LYS A 73 10.11 78.28 22.07
N ILE A 74 9.75 78.46 23.34
CA ILE A 74 9.45 77.35 24.25
C ILE A 74 8.23 76.55 23.76
N LYS A 75 7.19 77.22 23.25
CA LYS A 75 6.05 76.53 22.61
C LYS A 75 6.45 75.76 21.36
N LEU A 76 7.32 76.33 20.52
CA LEU A 76 7.83 75.68 19.32
C LEU A 76 8.67 74.43 19.67
N GLU A 77 9.57 74.54 20.64
CA GLU A 77 10.36 73.39 21.13
C GLU A 77 9.43 72.31 21.72
N LYS A 78 8.43 72.68 22.53
CA LYS A 78 7.47 71.72 23.08
C LYS A 78 6.66 71.01 22.00
N THR A 79 6.11 71.75 21.02
CA THR A 79 5.37 71.15 19.89
C THR A 79 6.27 70.34 18.96
N THR A 80 7.56 70.67 18.85
CA THR A 80 8.54 69.86 18.11
C THR A 80 8.85 68.55 18.83
N LEU A 81 8.97 68.57 20.17
CA LEU A 81 9.12 67.37 21.00
C LEU A 81 7.87 66.49 20.95
N GLU A 82 6.68 67.06 21.12
CA GLU A 82 5.40 66.35 20.99
C GLU A 82 5.27 65.71 19.60
N SER A 83 5.63 66.44 18.53
CA SER A 83 5.65 65.89 17.17
C SER A 83 6.67 64.76 16.99
N GLN A 84 7.81 64.76 17.70
CA GLN A 84 8.79 63.68 17.66
C GLN A 84 8.32 62.45 18.45
N GLU A 85 7.66 62.66 19.59
CA GLU A 85 7.02 61.59 20.37
C GLU A 85 5.89 60.92 19.56
N ASP A 86 5.05 61.71 18.89
CA ASP A 86 4.03 61.21 17.95
C ASP A 86 4.66 60.45 16.78
N GLN A 87 5.76 60.95 16.20
CA GLN A 87 6.48 60.28 15.11
C GLN A 87 7.00 58.89 15.56
N ASN A 88 7.64 58.83 16.72
CA ASN A 88 8.14 57.57 17.31
C ASN A 88 7.00 56.61 17.65
N CYS A 89 5.87 57.11 18.15
CA CYS A 89 4.67 56.32 18.44
C CYS A 89 4.06 55.74 17.14
N ILE A 90 3.99 56.53 16.08
CA ILE A 90 3.55 56.07 14.74
C ILE A 90 4.49 55.00 14.20
N GLU A 91 5.81 55.16 14.31
CA GLU A 91 6.78 54.14 13.87
C GLU A 91 6.63 52.83 14.67
N GLN A 92 6.43 52.90 15.99
CA GLN A 92 6.17 51.71 16.82
C GLN A 92 4.84 51.03 16.46
N LEU A 93 3.78 51.79 16.23
CA LEU A 93 2.47 51.24 15.82
C LEU A 93 2.53 50.64 14.41
N LEU A 94 3.29 51.22 13.48
CA LEU A 94 3.53 50.64 12.15
C LEU A 94 4.33 49.33 12.23
N HIS A 95 5.32 49.24 13.13
CA HIS A 95 6.07 48.00 13.38
C HIS A 95 5.16 46.91 13.95
N GLN A 96 4.39 47.21 15.01
CA GLN A 96 3.43 46.28 15.61
C GLN A 96 2.36 45.84 14.60
N LYS A 97 1.86 46.77 13.76
CA LYS A 97 0.94 46.43 12.68
C LYS A 97 1.57 45.45 11.69
N PHE A 98 2.82 45.68 11.29
CA PHE A 98 3.53 44.80 10.36
C PHE A 98 3.77 43.40 10.95
N GLU A 99 4.12 43.31 12.24
CA GLU A 99 4.25 42.03 12.95
C GLU A 99 2.91 41.28 12.99
N ILE A 100 1.81 41.96 13.33
CA ILE A 100 0.46 41.37 13.36
C ILE A 100 -0.01 40.98 11.93
N GLU A 101 0.32 41.76 10.89
CA GLU A 101 0.03 41.42 9.50
C GLU A 101 0.81 40.15 9.06
N GLN A 102 2.06 39.98 9.49
CA GLN A 102 2.80 38.73 9.27
C GLN A 102 2.23 37.55 10.04
N GLU A 103 1.91 37.72 11.34
CA GLU A 103 1.31 36.66 12.15
C GLU A 103 -0.05 36.21 11.58
N TYR A 104 -0.86 37.18 11.12
CA TYR A 104 -2.13 36.91 10.45
C TYR A 104 -1.93 36.12 9.15
N GLN A 105 -0.97 36.50 8.31
CA GLN A 105 -0.67 35.78 7.07
C GLN A 105 -0.22 34.34 7.36
N VAL A 106 0.68 34.14 8.33
CA VAL A 106 1.13 32.80 8.76
C VAL A 106 -0.02 31.97 9.34
N ALA A 107 -0.96 32.58 10.06
CA ALA A 107 -2.16 31.91 10.55
C ALA A 107 -3.11 31.52 9.40
N GLN A 108 -3.28 32.39 8.40
CA GLN A 108 -4.12 32.15 7.22
C GLN A 108 -3.54 31.05 6.32
N ASP A 109 -2.23 31.06 6.07
CA ASP A 109 -1.52 30.00 5.34
C ASP A 109 -1.64 28.66 6.08
N ARG A 110 -1.56 28.67 7.42
CA ARG A 110 -1.76 27.49 8.26
C ARG A 110 -3.20 26.98 8.23
N GLU A 111 -4.20 27.86 8.19
CA GLU A 111 -5.60 27.48 8.02
C GLU A 111 -5.83 26.82 6.66
N MET A 112 -5.28 27.39 5.58
CA MET A 112 -5.37 26.81 4.23
C MET A 112 -4.72 25.42 4.18
N MET A 113 -3.53 25.24 4.79
CA MET A 113 -2.88 23.93 4.90
C MET A 113 -3.70 22.91 5.70
N LEU A 114 -4.41 23.35 6.76
CA LEU A 114 -5.31 22.49 7.52
C LEU A 114 -6.59 22.13 6.74
N GLN A 115 -7.14 23.04 5.93
CA GLN A 115 -8.26 22.75 5.03
C GLN A 115 -7.87 21.73 3.95
N ILE A 116 -6.68 21.86 3.36
CA ILE A 116 -6.15 20.87 2.41
C ILE A 116 -6.02 19.51 3.09
N GLN A 117 -5.40 19.42 4.27
CA GLN A 117 -5.27 18.17 5.03
C GLN A 117 -6.62 17.55 5.42
N LEU A 118 -7.63 18.36 5.75
CA LEU A 118 -8.98 17.86 5.99
C LEU A 118 -9.61 17.28 4.71
N SER A 119 -9.41 17.93 3.56
CA SER A 119 -9.91 17.42 2.27
C SER A 119 -9.21 16.12 1.84
N GLU A 120 -7.91 15.99 2.09
CA GLU A 120 -7.14 14.76 1.88
C GLU A 120 -7.66 13.64 2.79
N LEU A 121 -7.87 13.92 4.08
CA LEU A 121 -8.39 12.94 5.05
C LEU A 121 -9.85 12.53 4.78
N ASP A 122 -10.69 13.43 4.29
CA ASP A 122 -12.06 13.10 3.85
C ASP A 122 -12.04 12.25 2.56
N HIS A 123 -11.10 12.50 1.64
CA HIS A 123 -10.90 11.67 0.44
C HIS A 123 -10.41 10.27 0.81
N ASP A 124 -9.36 10.16 1.64
CA ASP A 124 -8.86 8.90 2.20
C ASP A 124 -9.98 8.14 2.91
N ARG A 125 -10.80 8.81 3.73
CA ARG A 125 -11.93 8.17 4.41
C ARG A 125 -12.96 7.64 3.41
N ALA A 126 -13.27 8.37 2.35
CA ALA A 126 -14.20 7.92 1.31
C ALA A 126 -13.63 6.71 0.55
N GLU A 127 -12.36 6.73 0.15
CA GLU A 127 -11.70 5.62 -0.52
C GLU A 127 -11.64 4.36 0.37
N LYS A 128 -11.32 4.51 1.66
CA LYS A 128 -11.34 3.39 2.62
C LYS A 128 -12.75 2.86 2.90
N GLN A 129 -13.77 3.72 2.87
CA GLN A 129 -15.17 3.28 2.97
C GLN A 129 -15.60 2.50 1.72
N GLU A 130 -15.20 2.91 0.53
CA GLU A 130 -15.51 2.18 -0.69
C GLU A 130 -14.76 0.84 -0.75
N GLN A 131 -13.47 0.81 -0.41
CA GLN A 131 -12.69 -0.44 -0.26
C GLN A 131 -13.28 -1.39 0.79
N LEU A 132 -13.91 -0.87 1.85
CA LEU A 132 -14.65 -1.70 2.82
C LEU A 132 -15.93 -2.27 2.21
N ARG A 133 -16.72 -1.46 1.47
CA ARG A 133 -17.92 -1.93 0.75
C ARG A 133 -17.56 -2.99 -0.29
N GLU A 134 -16.54 -2.76 -1.11
CA GLU A 134 -16.05 -3.73 -2.10
C GLU A 134 -15.67 -5.05 -1.40
N ARG A 135 -14.90 -5.02 -0.31
CA ARG A 135 -14.56 -6.21 0.49
C ARG A 135 -15.74 -6.86 1.21
N GLU A 136 -16.82 -6.14 1.47
CA GLU A 136 -18.06 -6.69 2.02
C GLU A 136 -18.88 -7.37 0.92
N ILE A 137 -18.97 -6.75 -0.26
CA ILE A 137 -19.60 -7.31 -1.46
C ILE A 137 -18.84 -8.57 -1.93
N GLU A 138 -17.51 -8.55 -1.98
CA GLU A 138 -16.70 -9.73 -2.31
C GLU A 138 -16.91 -10.86 -1.30
N ARG A 139 -16.88 -10.57 0.02
CA ARG A 139 -17.16 -11.59 1.05
C ARG A 139 -18.58 -12.13 0.98
N GLN A 140 -19.57 -11.30 0.64
CA GLN A 140 -20.94 -11.76 0.41
C GLN A 140 -21.00 -12.65 -0.83
N ALA A 141 -20.39 -12.25 -1.95
CA ALA A 141 -20.35 -13.03 -3.18
C ALA A 141 -19.58 -14.36 -3.05
N GLU A 142 -18.56 -14.45 -2.17
CA GLU A 142 -17.89 -15.71 -1.83
C GLU A 142 -18.68 -16.57 -0.84
N ALA A 143 -19.46 -15.96 0.06
CA ALA A 143 -20.31 -16.66 1.02
C ALA A 143 -21.60 -17.20 0.37
N GLU A 144 -22.17 -16.48 -0.59
CA GLU A 144 -23.41 -16.82 -1.26
C GLU A 144 -23.44 -18.20 -1.93
N PRO A 145 -22.43 -18.66 -2.70
CA PRO A 145 -22.40 -20.03 -3.22
C PRO A 145 -22.26 -21.09 -2.13
N LYS A 146 -21.61 -20.78 -0.99
CA LYS A 146 -21.51 -21.70 0.16
C LYS A 146 -22.82 -21.80 0.91
N LEU A 147 -23.50 -20.66 1.13
CA LEU A 147 -24.84 -20.58 1.69
C LEU A 147 -25.89 -21.25 0.80
N ARG A 148 -25.75 -21.13 -0.53
CA ARG A 148 -26.60 -21.82 -1.49
C ARG A 148 -26.40 -23.32 -1.44
N LYS A 149 -25.16 -23.82 -1.50
CA LYS A 149 -24.87 -25.25 -1.30
C LYS A 149 -25.43 -25.79 0.01
N ALA A 150 -25.22 -25.09 1.12
CA ALA A 150 -25.78 -25.49 2.42
C ALA A 150 -27.32 -25.48 2.44
N ARG A 151 -27.99 -24.55 1.73
CA ARG A 151 -29.45 -24.56 1.57
C ARG A 151 -29.92 -25.72 0.70
N ASP A 152 -29.25 -25.99 -0.40
CA ASP A 152 -29.56 -27.07 -1.33
C ASP A 152 -29.36 -28.44 -0.64
N GLU A 153 -28.31 -28.59 0.18
CA GLU A 153 -28.06 -29.75 1.05
C GLU A 153 -29.14 -29.90 2.14
N ILE A 154 -29.55 -28.81 2.81
CA ILE A 154 -30.67 -28.83 3.77
C ILE A 154 -31.99 -29.22 3.08
N GLU A 155 -32.24 -28.74 1.86
CA GLU A 155 -33.45 -29.09 1.10
C GLU A 155 -33.42 -30.57 0.66
N LEU A 156 -32.25 -31.09 0.28
CA LEU A 156 -32.05 -32.51 -0.03
C LEU A 156 -32.29 -33.39 1.21
N LEU A 157 -31.67 -33.06 2.34
CA LEU A 157 -31.84 -33.77 3.61
C LEU A 157 -33.29 -33.72 4.12
N ASN A 158 -34.00 -32.62 3.89
CA ASN A 158 -35.45 -32.54 4.20
C ASN A 158 -36.26 -33.47 3.29
N LYS A 159 -35.98 -33.51 1.97
CA LYS A 159 -36.63 -34.46 1.04
C LYS A 159 -36.33 -35.92 1.40
N GLU A 160 -35.09 -36.24 1.76
CA GLU A 160 -34.72 -37.57 2.26
C GLU A 160 -35.44 -37.91 3.58
N SER A 161 -35.54 -36.96 4.51
CA SER A 161 -36.29 -37.10 5.75
C SER A 161 -37.77 -37.37 5.50
N ASP A 162 -38.40 -36.67 4.55
CA ASP A 162 -39.80 -36.88 4.17
C ASP A 162 -40.03 -38.21 3.43
N VAL A 163 -39.10 -38.63 2.56
CA VAL A 163 -39.11 -39.98 1.96
C VAL A 163 -38.96 -41.06 3.04
N LEU A 164 -38.10 -40.85 4.04
CA LEU A 164 -37.94 -41.78 5.17
C LEU A 164 -39.17 -41.81 6.08
N LYS A 165 -39.87 -40.69 6.31
CA LYS A 165 -41.16 -40.66 7.00
C LYS A 165 -42.22 -41.45 6.24
N ALA A 166 -42.43 -41.16 4.96
CA ALA A 166 -43.37 -41.90 4.12
C ALA A 166 -43.04 -43.41 4.08
N ARG A 167 -41.75 -43.77 3.97
CA ARG A 167 -41.32 -45.16 4.01
C ARG A 167 -41.59 -45.81 5.37
N LYS A 168 -41.39 -45.08 6.48
CA LYS A 168 -41.75 -45.54 7.83
C LYS A 168 -43.26 -45.75 7.97
N GLU A 169 -44.07 -44.82 7.47
CA GLU A 169 -45.54 -44.93 7.46
C GLU A 169 -45.99 -46.18 6.69
N THR A 170 -45.50 -46.40 5.46
CA THR A 170 -45.83 -47.64 4.71
C THR A 170 -45.33 -48.92 5.37
N TYR A 171 -44.26 -48.87 6.18
CA TYR A 171 -43.84 -50.02 6.99
C TYR A 171 -44.72 -50.21 8.24
N GLN A 172 -45.26 -49.14 8.82
CA GLN A 172 -46.24 -49.21 9.91
C GLN A 172 -47.57 -49.78 9.42
N GLU A 173 -48.08 -49.31 8.27
CA GLU A 173 -49.27 -49.87 7.60
C GLU A 173 -49.11 -51.37 7.33
N LYS A 174 -47.96 -51.78 6.77
CA LYS A 174 -47.65 -53.22 6.56
C LYS A 174 -47.51 -54.00 7.86
N LEU A 175 -46.99 -53.39 8.93
CA LEU A 175 -46.92 -54.04 10.23
C LEU A 175 -48.32 -54.24 10.82
N GLU A 176 -49.22 -53.27 10.66
CA GLU A 176 -50.63 -53.37 11.05
C GLU A 176 -51.36 -54.43 10.21
N GLU A 177 -51.12 -54.47 8.89
CA GLU A 177 -51.63 -55.51 7.98
C GLU A 177 -51.13 -56.91 8.39
N TYR A 178 -49.83 -57.08 8.66
CA TYR A 178 -49.29 -58.36 9.13
C TYR A 178 -49.81 -58.74 10.51
N ASN A 179 -49.98 -57.79 11.43
CA ASN A 179 -50.58 -58.05 12.75
C ASN A 179 -52.06 -58.43 12.65
N ALA A 180 -52.81 -57.84 11.73
CA ALA A 180 -54.19 -58.26 11.41
C ALA A 180 -54.20 -59.67 10.80
N ARG A 181 -53.27 -59.96 9.87
CA ARG A 181 -53.14 -61.27 9.24
C ARG A 181 -52.71 -62.37 10.21
N ILE A 182 -51.85 -62.05 11.17
CA ILE A 182 -51.47 -62.96 12.26
C ILE A 182 -52.70 -63.26 13.13
N LYS A 183 -53.51 -62.26 13.49
CA LYS A 183 -54.77 -62.49 14.23
C LYS A 183 -55.77 -63.34 13.44
N GLU A 184 -55.93 -63.12 12.13
CA GLU A 184 -56.74 -64.00 11.28
C GLU A 184 -56.22 -65.45 11.32
N VAL A 185 -54.92 -65.65 11.16
CA VAL A 185 -54.30 -67.00 11.18
C VAL A 185 -54.35 -67.64 12.57
N GLU A 186 -54.21 -66.89 13.66
CA GLU A 186 -54.41 -67.39 15.03
C GLU A 186 -55.86 -67.86 15.23
N GLN A 187 -56.83 -67.10 14.71
CA GLN A 187 -58.25 -67.42 14.80
C GLN A 187 -58.65 -68.59 13.86
N GLU A 188 -58.02 -68.73 12.69
CA GLU A 188 -58.09 -69.92 11.85
C GLU A 188 -57.44 -71.15 12.51
N MET A 189 -56.33 -70.98 13.24
CA MET A 189 -55.67 -72.06 13.98
C MET A 189 -56.50 -72.53 15.18
N GLU A 190 -57.18 -71.63 15.89
CA GLU A 190 -58.15 -71.98 16.95
C GLU A 190 -59.30 -72.81 16.35
N ASN A 191 -59.92 -72.33 15.26
CA ASN A 191 -60.97 -73.05 14.54
C ASN A 191 -60.50 -74.42 14.02
N ASN A 192 -59.31 -74.50 13.40
CA ASN A 192 -58.73 -75.76 12.92
C ASN A 192 -58.44 -76.74 14.06
N ARG A 193 -58.09 -76.25 15.26
CA ARG A 193 -57.85 -77.07 16.44
C ARG A 193 -59.14 -77.69 17.00
N ASP A 194 -60.27 -76.98 16.89
CA ASP A 194 -61.58 -77.54 17.23
C ASP A 194 -62.09 -78.51 16.16
N ILE A 195 -61.81 -78.23 14.88
CA ILE A 195 -62.11 -79.12 13.75
C ILE A 195 -61.31 -80.45 13.86
N CYS A 196 -60.03 -80.42 14.25
CA CYS A 196 -59.24 -81.64 14.45
C CYS A 196 -59.80 -82.56 15.55
N LYS A 197 -60.35 -82.02 16.64
CA LYS A 197 -60.99 -82.81 17.71
C LYS A 197 -62.24 -83.57 17.21
N VAL A 198 -62.93 -83.02 16.21
CA VAL A 198 -64.07 -83.69 15.56
C VAL A 198 -63.57 -84.81 14.64
N TYR A 199 -62.55 -84.55 13.81
CA TYR A 199 -62.05 -85.54 12.86
C TYR A 199 -61.31 -86.73 13.50
N GLU A 200 -60.73 -86.60 14.69
CA GLU A 200 -60.21 -87.76 15.45
C GLU A 200 -61.31 -88.77 15.84
N SER A 201 -62.58 -88.33 15.93
CA SER A 201 -63.71 -89.22 16.25
C SER A 201 -64.26 -89.99 15.04
N GLU A 202 -64.10 -89.46 13.82
CA GLU A 202 -64.68 -90.04 12.60
C GLU A 202 -63.72 -90.96 11.84
N HIS A 203 -62.40 -90.86 12.08
CA HIS A 203 -61.37 -91.60 11.33
C HIS A 203 -61.31 -93.12 11.61
N THR A 204 -62.24 -93.68 12.39
CA THR A 204 -62.35 -95.13 12.67
C THR A 204 -63.28 -95.89 11.72
N LYS A 205 -63.88 -95.23 10.71
CA LYS A 205 -64.80 -95.87 9.76
C LYS A 205 -64.49 -95.50 8.30
N ILE A 206 -63.82 -96.43 7.59
CA ILE A 206 -63.75 -96.51 6.10
C ILE A 206 -62.96 -95.35 5.46
N LYS A 207 -61.81 -95.49 4.76
CA LYS A 207 -61.17 -96.58 4.01
C LYS A 207 -61.81 -96.96 2.66
N GLU A 208 -61.76 -96.04 1.69
CA GLU A 208 -61.45 -96.30 0.26
C GLU A 208 -61.21 -94.99 -0.53
N ASP A 209 -60.40 -95.07 -1.60
CA ASP A 209 -59.82 -93.99 -2.44
C ASP A 209 -60.79 -93.48 -3.57
N PRO A 210 -60.37 -92.70 -4.60
CA PRO A 210 -59.73 -91.36 -4.61
C PRO A 210 -60.36 -90.41 -5.69
N ASP A 211 -60.09 -89.08 -5.72
CA ASP A 211 -59.88 -88.39 -7.02
C ASP A 211 -59.32 -86.93 -7.01
N ARG A 212 -58.61 -86.63 -8.10
CA ARG A 212 -58.45 -85.32 -8.81
C ARG A 212 -57.79 -84.08 -8.17
N ILE A 213 -56.51 -83.92 -8.55
CA ILE A 213 -56.00 -82.84 -9.45
C ILE A 213 -56.50 -81.41 -9.17
N ARG A 214 -55.73 -80.64 -8.39
CA ARG A 214 -55.68 -79.16 -8.42
C ARG A 214 -54.32 -78.60 -7.97
N LYS A 215 -53.22 -79.07 -8.56
CA LYS A 215 -51.83 -78.67 -8.17
C LYS A 215 -50.85 -78.37 -9.32
N GLN A 216 -51.34 -78.15 -10.54
CA GLN A 216 -50.50 -77.96 -11.73
C GLN A 216 -50.66 -76.59 -12.45
N ALA A 217 -51.29 -75.59 -11.83
CA ALA A 217 -51.61 -74.30 -12.49
C ALA A 217 -50.80 -73.08 -12.01
N GLU A 218 -50.28 -73.07 -10.77
CA GLU A 218 -49.69 -71.84 -10.18
C GLU A 218 -48.19 -71.64 -10.44
N LYS A 219 -47.49 -72.63 -11.01
CA LYS A 219 -46.01 -72.59 -11.17
C LYS A 219 -45.49 -71.72 -12.32
N PHE A 220 -46.35 -71.23 -13.22
CA PHE A 220 -45.92 -70.43 -14.38
C PHE A 220 -46.14 -68.93 -14.25
N GLU A 221 -46.94 -68.45 -13.28
CA GLU A 221 -47.20 -67.00 -13.15
C GLU A 221 -46.07 -66.26 -12.42
N ASN A 222 -45.48 -66.87 -11.38
CA ASN A 222 -44.40 -66.28 -10.59
C ASN A 222 -43.08 -66.12 -11.36
N ALA A 223 -42.85 -66.94 -12.41
CA ALA A 223 -41.65 -66.84 -13.24
C ALA A 223 -41.64 -65.59 -14.14
N VAL A 224 -42.81 -65.09 -14.56
CA VAL A 224 -42.91 -63.95 -15.47
C VAL A 224 -42.75 -62.62 -14.72
N ARG A 225 -43.27 -62.49 -13.49
CA ARG A 225 -43.11 -61.26 -12.69
C ARG A 225 -41.66 -61.00 -12.28
N ALA A 226 -40.93 -62.04 -11.85
CA ALA A 226 -39.52 -61.91 -11.44
C ALA A 226 -38.61 -61.40 -12.58
N LEU A 227 -38.89 -61.80 -13.83
CA LEU A 227 -38.14 -61.33 -15.00
C LEU A 227 -38.47 -59.88 -15.39
N GLN A 228 -39.69 -59.39 -15.09
CA GLN A 228 -40.06 -57.99 -15.33
C GLN A 228 -39.47 -57.02 -14.29
N GLU A 229 -39.29 -57.45 -13.04
CA GLU A 229 -38.63 -56.64 -12.01
C GLU A 229 -37.12 -56.51 -12.26
N ALA A 230 -36.45 -57.61 -12.63
CA ALA A 230 -35.03 -57.60 -13.01
C ALA A 230 -34.75 -56.70 -14.24
N GLN A 231 -35.69 -56.59 -15.18
CA GLN A 231 -35.58 -55.66 -16.31
C GLN A 231 -35.67 -54.20 -15.86
N LYS A 232 -36.54 -53.86 -14.91
CA LYS A 232 -36.66 -52.50 -14.35
C LYS A 232 -35.39 -52.07 -13.60
N GLU A 233 -34.80 -52.94 -12.78
CA GLU A 233 -33.52 -52.63 -12.12
C GLU A 233 -32.40 -52.31 -13.12
N LYS A 234 -32.29 -53.07 -14.22
CA LYS A 234 -31.26 -52.83 -15.23
C LYS A 234 -31.50 -51.57 -16.05
N VAL A 235 -32.74 -51.18 -16.30
CA VAL A 235 -33.06 -49.88 -16.93
C VAL A 235 -32.73 -48.72 -15.99
N ALA A 236 -33.12 -48.79 -14.71
CA ALA A 236 -32.80 -47.77 -13.72
C ALA A 236 -31.28 -47.59 -13.51
N ALA A 237 -30.51 -48.67 -13.56
CA ALA A 237 -29.04 -48.62 -13.51
C ALA A 237 -28.42 -47.92 -14.74
N ILE A 238 -29.01 -48.08 -15.93
CA ILE A 238 -28.56 -47.41 -17.16
C ILE A 238 -28.95 -45.92 -17.15
N GLU A 239 -30.12 -45.58 -16.60
CA GLU A 239 -30.54 -44.18 -16.43
C GLU A 239 -29.65 -43.46 -15.40
N GLY A 240 -29.34 -44.09 -14.26
CA GLY A 240 -28.41 -43.55 -13.27
C GLY A 240 -26.99 -43.35 -13.81
N ALA A 241 -26.47 -44.28 -14.62
CA ALA A 241 -25.17 -44.14 -15.27
C ALA A 241 -25.16 -43.00 -16.32
N ASN A 242 -26.25 -42.81 -17.06
CA ASN A 242 -26.40 -41.68 -17.99
C ASN A 242 -26.48 -40.33 -17.26
N GLU A 243 -27.11 -40.27 -16.08
CA GLU A 243 -27.18 -39.03 -15.29
C GLU A 243 -25.81 -38.66 -14.69
N GLN A 244 -25.04 -39.65 -14.21
CA GLN A 244 -23.64 -39.44 -13.82
C GLN A 244 -22.76 -38.96 -15.00
N ALA A 245 -22.96 -39.52 -16.19
CA ALA A 245 -22.25 -39.07 -17.40
C ALA A 245 -22.63 -37.65 -17.84
N ARG A 246 -23.87 -37.20 -17.56
CA ARG A 246 -24.28 -35.80 -17.76
C ARG A 246 -23.63 -34.86 -16.75
N GLU A 247 -23.56 -35.25 -15.49
CA GLU A 247 -23.00 -34.41 -14.43
C GLU A 247 -21.49 -34.21 -14.60
N ILE A 248 -20.75 -35.26 -14.97
CA ILE A 248 -19.32 -35.15 -15.36
C ILE A 248 -19.14 -34.20 -16.56
N ASN A 249 -20.06 -34.22 -17.53
CA ASN A 249 -20.05 -33.27 -18.66
C ASN A 249 -20.40 -31.83 -18.25
N ARG A 250 -21.21 -31.66 -17.19
CA ARG A 250 -21.58 -30.36 -16.61
C ARG A 250 -20.39 -29.75 -15.87
N GLU A 251 -19.71 -30.54 -15.04
CA GLU A 251 -18.46 -30.16 -14.37
C GLU A 251 -17.34 -29.84 -15.38
N ALA A 252 -17.20 -30.64 -16.44
CA ALA A 252 -16.23 -30.37 -17.51
C ALA A 252 -16.49 -29.01 -18.20
N LYS A 253 -17.76 -28.65 -18.45
CA LYS A 253 -18.13 -27.32 -18.97
C LYS A 253 -17.84 -26.19 -17.98
N GLU A 254 -18.18 -26.35 -16.69
CA GLU A 254 -17.89 -25.34 -15.68
C GLU A 254 -16.38 -25.10 -15.50
N LEU A 255 -15.57 -26.17 -15.61
CA LEU A 255 -14.10 -26.08 -15.61
C LEU A 255 -13.55 -25.37 -16.85
N ASP A 256 -14.12 -25.61 -18.04
CA ASP A 256 -13.67 -24.95 -19.27
C ASP A 256 -14.09 -23.47 -19.34
N GLU A 257 -15.29 -23.12 -18.85
CA GLU A 257 -15.69 -21.73 -18.62
C GLU A 257 -14.81 -21.03 -17.57
N SER A 258 -14.42 -21.74 -16.50
CA SER A 258 -13.48 -21.23 -15.49
C SER A 258 -12.08 -21.00 -16.07
N ARG A 259 -11.61 -21.89 -16.96
CA ARG A 259 -10.39 -21.68 -17.75
C ARG A 259 -10.52 -20.48 -18.69
N GLY A 260 -11.63 -20.34 -19.42
CA GLY A 260 -11.89 -19.20 -20.29
C GLY A 260 -11.85 -17.87 -19.54
N LYS A 261 -12.52 -17.79 -18.38
CA LYS A 261 -12.49 -16.60 -17.50
C LYS A 261 -11.08 -16.28 -16.98
N LYS A 262 -10.31 -17.30 -16.56
CA LYS A 262 -8.90 -17.13 -16.14
C LYS A 262 -7.98 -16.70 -17.29
N GLN A 263 -8.18 -17.23 -18.49
CA GLN A 263 -7.38 -16.89 -19.67
C GLN A 263 -7.69 -15.48 -20.20
N MET A 264 -8.96 -15.06 -20.16
CA MET A 264 -9.37 -13.67 -20.45
C MET A 264 -8.77 -12.68 -19.42
N ARG A 265 -8.77 -13.04 -18.13
CA ARG A 265 -8.11 -12.23 -17.08
C ARG A 265 -6.60 -12.13 -17.28
N LEU A 266 -5.95 -13.21 -17.71
CA LEU A 266 -4.52 -13.22 -18.06
C LEU A 266 -4.23 -12.32 -19.27
N GLN A 267 -5.06 -12.36 -20.32
CA GLN A 267 -4.94 -11.47 -21.47
C GLN A 267 -5.10 -10.00 -21.06
N LEU A 268 -6.15 -9.65 -20.30
CA LEU A 268 -6.36 -8.28 -19.79
C LEU A 268 -5.17 -7.79 -18.94
N MET A 269 -4.62 -8.64 -18.08
CA MET A 269 -3.43 -8.31 -17.28
C MET A 269 -2.17 -8.14 -18.15
N THR A 270 -2.03 -8.92 -19.22
CA THR A 270 -0.91 -8.80 -20.17
C THR A 270 -1.03 -7.52 -21.01
N GLU A 271 -2.23 -7.17 -21.48
CA GLU A 271 -2.49 -5.94 -22.22
C GLU A 271 -2.30 -4.70 -21.33
N SER A 272 -2.75 -4.76 -20.07
CA SER A 272 -2.48 -3.74 -19.07
C SER A 272 -0.97 -3.57 -18.81
N SER A 273 -0.22 -4.66 -18.69
CA SER A 273 1.25 -4.62 -18.51
C SER A 273 1.94 -3.94 -19.69
N LYS A 274 1.54 -4.27 -20.93
CA LYS A 274 2.09 -3.61 -22.13
C LYS A 274 1.83 -2.11 -22.14
N ILE A 275 0.63 -1.67 -21.73
CA ILE A 275 0.28 -0.24 -21.66
C ILE A 275 1.13 0.47 -20.59
N THR A 276 1.33 -0.15 -19.43
CA THR A 276 2.22 0.41 -18.39
C THR A 276 3.69 0.42 -18.83
N ASP A 277 4.17 -0.61 -19.52
CA ASP A 277 5.54 -0.68 -20.03
C ASP A 277 5.79 0.37 -21.13
N GLN A 278 4.83 0.59 -22.03
CA GLN A 278 4.87 1.65 -23.04
C GLN A 278 4.90 3.04 -22.38
N SER A 279 4.08 3.27 -21.36
CA SER A 279 4.10 4.53 -20.57
C SER A 279 5.44 4.74 -19.85
N CYS A 280 6.04 3.68 -19.30
CA CYS A 280 7.38 3.71 -18.72
C CYS A 280 8.49 3.98 -19.76
N GLU A 281 8.36 3.48 -20.99
CA GLU A 281 9.27 3.84 -22.09
C GLU A 281 9.12 5.30 -22.53
N GLU A 282 7.88 5.80 -22.66
CA GLU A 282 7.64 7.19 -23.05
C GLU A 282 8.14 8.19 -22.00
N THR A 283 7.94 7.90 -20.72
CA THR A 283 8.48 8.71 -19.61
C THR A 283 10.01 8.66 -19.56
N LYS A 284 10.64 7.49 -19.79
CA LYS A 284 12.11 7.41 -19.98
C LYS A 284 12.59 8.23 -21.18
N LYS A 285 11.90 8.16 -22.33
CA LYS A 285 12.24 8.94 -23.54
C LYS A 285 12.05 10.44 -23.33
N ARG A 286 11.08 10.88 -22.54
CA ARG A 286 10.94 12.29 -22.10
C ARG A 286 12.05 12.72 -21.16
N LEU A 287 12.35 11.92 -20.13
CA LEU A 287 13.42 12.21 -19.17
C LEU A 287 14.81 12.30 -19.85
N GLN A 288 15.06 11.44 -20.84
CA GLN A 288 16.29 11.50 -21.64
C GLN A 288 16.38 12.83 -22.42
N LYS A 289 15.29 13.24 -23.08
CA LYS A 289 15.23 14.53 -23.79
C LYS A 289 15.47 15.72 -22.86
N GLU A 290 14.85 15.74 -21.69
CA GLU A 290 15.08 16.79 -20.67
C GLU A 290 16.51 16.76 -20.10
N SER A 291 17.13 15.58 -19.98
CA SER A 291 18.54 15.47 -19.60
C SER A 291 19.47 16.05 -20.66
N ASP A 292 19.15 15.87 -21.94
CA ASP A 292 19.96 16.34 -23.05
C ASP A 292 19.75 17.86 -23.30
N THR A 293 18.53 18.39 -23.21
CA THR A 293 18.28 19.85 -23.22
C THR A 293 18.96 20.56 -22.05
N TYR A 294 18.99 19.95 -20.86
CA TYR A 294 19.71 20.49 -19.71
C TYR A 294 21.24 20.56 -19.95
N LYS A 295 21.84 19.55 -20.59
CA LYS A 295 23.26 19.58 -20.99
C LYS A 295 23.53 20.69 -21.99
N ASP A 296 22.68 20.84 -23.00
CA ASP A 296 22.80 21.91 -24.00
C ASP A 296 22.66 23.30 -23.36
N MET A 297 21.74 23.48 -22.41
CA MET A 297 21.63 24.72 -21.63
C MET A 297 22.87 25.00 -20.77
N GLN A 298 23.47 23.97 -20.15
CA GLN A 298 24.71 24.13 -19.38
C GLN A 298 25.91 24.50 -20.28
N LEU A 299 26.04 23.88 -21.45
CA LEU A 299 27.04 24.25 -22.45
C LEU A 299 26.82 25.69 -22.94
N LYS A 300 25.56 26.08 -23.19
CA LYS A 300 25.22 27.45 -23.58
C LYS A 300 25.54 28.47 -22.49
N ARG A 301 25.27 28.14 -21.22
CA ARG A 301 25.64 28.98 -20.07
C ARG A 301 27.16 29.14 -19.98
N ALA A 302 27.93 28.05 -20.07
CA ALA A 302 29.38 28.10 -20.06
C ALA A 302 29.95 28.95 -21.21
N SER A 303 29.38 28.91 -22.42
CA SER A 303 29.78 29.79 -23.51
C SER A 303 29.47 31.27 -23.24
N LEU A 304 28.31 31.56 -22.64
CA LEU A 304 27.92 32.93 -22.28
C LEU A 304 28.76 33.48 -21.12
N ASP A 305 29.13 32.63 -20.15
CA ASP A 305 30.03 32.98 -19.04
C ASP A 305 31.42 33.34 -19.59
N GLN A 306 31.93 32.59 -20.59
CA GLN A 306 33.19 32.91 -21.29
C GLN A 306 33.09 34.22 -22.09
N GLU A 307 32.03 34.42 -22.89
CA GLU A 307 31.80 35.67 -23.64
C GLU A 307 31.71 36.89 -22.68
N LEU A 308 31.10 36.71 -21.50
CA LEU A 308 30.99 37.73 -20.47
C LEU A 308 32.36 38.06 -19.84
N ASP A 309 33.20 37.05 -19.57
CA ASP A 309 34.55 37.27 -19.06
C ASP A 309 35.47 37.95 -20.10
N GLU A 310 35.37 37.57 -21.37
CA GLU A 310 36.06 38.24 -22.47
C GLU A 310 35.60 39.71 -22.62
N PHE A 311 34.29 39.97 -22.53
CA PHE A 311 33.76 41.34 -22.51
C PHE A 311 34.22 42.14 -21.29
N ASN A 312 34.23 41.53 -20.10
CA ASN A 312 34.73 42.14 -18.87
C ASN A 312 36.25 42.43 -18.91
N ALA A 313 37.03 41.63 -19.65
CA ALA A 313 38.45 41.90 -19.89
C ALA A 313 38.63 43.09 -20.85
N HIS A 314 37.86 43.14 -21.95
CA HIS A 314 37.86 44.29 -22.87
C HIS A 314 37.44 45.59 -22.18
N ASN A 315 36.39 45.55 -21.35
CA ASN A 315 35.90 46.72 -20.62
C ASN A 315 36.94 47.21 -19.59
N ARG A 316 37.63 46.30 -18.89
CA ARG A 316 38.78 46.63 -18.04
C ARG A 316 39.92 47.29 -18.82
N HIS A 317 40.25 46.80 -20.02
CA HIS A 317 41.25 47.43 -20.89
C HIS A 317 40.83 48.83 -21.33
N ALA A 318 39.61 49.00 -21.85
CA ALA A 318 39.07 50.31 -22.25
C ALA A 318 39.09 51.31 -21.08
N GLN A 319 38.78 50.88 -19.86
CA GLN A 319 38.81 51.75 -18.68
C GLN A 319 40.25 52.11 -18.23
N GLN A 320 41.24 51.23 -18.47
CA GLN A 320 42.66 51.56 -18.33
C GLN A 320 43.13 52.58 -19.39
N GLU A 321 42.65 52.48 -20.62
CA GLU A 321 42.93 53.47 -21.67
C GLU A 321 42.31 54.84 -21.36
N VAL A 322 41.04 54.88 -20.94
CA VAL A 322 40.37 56.12 -20.52
C VAL A 322 41.11 56.78 -19.36
N THR A 323 41.53 56.02 -18.34
CA THR A 323 42.29 56.59 -17.21
C THR A 323 43.73 56.99 -17.60
N SER A 324 44.32 56.36 -18.60
CA SER A 324 45.59 56.79 -19.21
C SER A 324 45.42 58.12 -19.96
N HIS A 325 44.40 58.25 -20.81
CA HIS A 325 44.09 59.48 -21.51
C HIS A 325 43.69 60.63 -20.58
N GLN A 326 42.96 60.37 -19.49
CA GLN A 326 42.71 61.37 -18.45
C GLN A 326 44.00 61.87 -17.78
N LYS A 327 44.96 60.97 -17.47
CA LYS A 327 46.28 61.36 -16.95
C LYS A 327 47.09 62.17 -17.98
N GLN A 328 46.99 61.85 -19.27
CA GLN A 328 47.61 62.64 -20.34
C GLN A 328 46.96 64.02 -20.48
N PHE A 329 45.63 64.10 -20.41
CA PHE A 329 44.87 65.36 -20.44
C PHE A 329 45.20 66.26 -19.25
N GLU A 330 45.29 65.71 -18.03
CA GLU A 330 45.78 66.43 -16.83
C GLU A 330 47.19 67.00 -17.03
N ARG A 331 48.12 66.23 -17.63
CA ARG A 331 49.48 66.70 -17.96
C ARG A 331 49.46 67.82 -19.01
N LEU A 332 48.66 67.69 -20.05
CA LEU A 332 48.46 68.71 -21.09
C LEU A 332 47.85 69.99 -20.52
N LYS A 333 46.86 69.87 -19.63
CA LYS A 333 46.21 70.99 -18.92
C LYS A 333 47.18 71.73 -17.98
N ARG A 334 48.10 71.00 -17.31
CA ARG A 334 49.20 71.62 -16.55
C ARG A 334 50.20 72.35 -17.45
N ARG A 335 50.63 71.74 -18.56
CA ARG A 335 51.50 72.40 -19.56
C ARG A 335 50.86 73.67 -20.11
N TYR A 336 49.59 73.61 -20.51
CA TYR A 336 48.84 74.76 -21.03
C TYR A 336 48.78 75.91 -20.02
N ARG A 337 48.56 75.64 -18.72
CA ARG A 337 48.63 76.65 -17.66
C ARG A 337 50.03 77.25 -17.50
N GLN A 338 51.09 76.44 -17.60
CA GLN A 338 52.47 76.95 -17.57
C GLN A 338 52.75 77.84 -18.78
N THR A 339 52.33 77.44 -19.99
CA THR A 339 52.44 78.26 -21.20
C THR A 339 51.64 79.56 -21.11
N LEU A 340 50.45 79.55 -20.49
CA LEU A 340 49.69 80.77 -20.21
C LEU A 340 50.46 81.71 -19.28
N SER A 341 50.97 81.21 -18.16
CA SER A 341 51.80 81.99 -17.23
C SER A 341 53.07 82.55 -17.89
N HIS A 342 53.69 81.83 -18.84
CA HIS A 342 54.82 82.35 -19.61
C HIS A 342 54.39 83.40 -20.64
N LYS A 343 53.21 83.26 -21.26
CA LYS A 343 52.63 84.30 -22.13
C LYS A 343 52.36 85.58 -21.32
N ASP A 344 51.80 85.44 -20.13
CA ASP A 344 51.44 86.57 -19.28
C ASP A 344 52.71 87.30 -18.80
N SER A 345 53.79 86.60 -18.41
CA SER A 345 55.08 87.24 -18.07
C SER A 345 55.80 87.88 -19.26
N VAL A 346 55.64 87.33 -20.48
CA VAL A 346 56.09 87.99 -21.72
C VAL A 346 55.25 89.23 -22.03
N THR A 347 53.97 89.22 -21.68
CA THR A 347 53.07 90.38 -21.85
C THR A 347 53.40 91.50 -20.85
N GLU A 348 53.81 91.16 -19.62
CA GLU A 348 54.31 92.13 -18.62
C GLU A 348 55.67 92.74 -18.98
N THR A 349 56.51 92.05 -19.76
CA THR A 349 57.85 92.54 -20.15
C THR A 349 57.86 93.32 -21.48
N LEU A 350 56.72 93.42 -22.16
CA LEU A 350 56.52 94.18 -23.40
C LEU A 350 56.55 95.73 -23.21
N PRO A 351 55.87 96.32 -22.21
CA PRO A 351 55.82 97.78 -22.05
C PRO A 351 57.19 98.47 -21.87
N PRO A 352 58.17 97.93 -21.11
CA PRO A 352 59.52 98.51 -21.04
C PRO A 352 60.24 98.54 -22.40
N LEU A 353 60.02 97.53 -23.25
CA LEU A 353 60.62 97.47 -24.59
C LEU A 353 59.99 98.49 -25.55
N GLU A 354 58.68 98.76 -25.43
CA GLU A 354 58.02 99.83 -26.20
C GLU A 354 58.48 101.23 -25.78
N VAL A 355 58.80 101.45 -24.51
CA VAL A 355 59.40 102.71 -24.01
C VAL A 355 60.80 102.90 -24.59
N ASN A 356 61.67 101.87 -24.51
CA ASN A 356 63.02 101.92 -25.09
C ASN A 356 63.00 102.17 -26.61
N LYS A 357 62.02 101.60 -27.33
CA LYS A 357 61.81 101.87 -28.77
C LYS A 357 61.49 103.35 -29.04
N LYS A 358 60.59 103.96 -28.26
CA LYS A 358 60.25 105.40 -28.39
C LYS A 358 61.43 106.33 -28.05
N GLU A 359 62.34 105.88 -27.20
CA GLU A 359 63.55 106.63 -26.86
C GLU A 359 64.60 106.60 -28.00
N LEU A 360 64.76 105.45 -28.66
CA LEU A 360 65.55 105.30 -29.89
C LEU A 360 64.96 106.07 -31.09
N GLU A 361 63.63 106.13 -31.21
CA GLU A 361 62.96 106.95 -32.24
C GLU A 361 63.19 108.47 -32.04
N LYS A 362 63.38 108.94 -30.80
CA LYS A 362 63.75 110.34 -30.52
C LYS A 362 65.18 110.68 -30.89
N THR A 363 66.15 109.80 -30.58
CA THR A 363 67.57 110.02 -30.92
C THR A 363 67.79 110.03 -32.44
N THR A 364 67.04 109.21 -33.18
CA THR A 364 67.08 109.18 -34.65
C THR A 364 66.61 110.51 -35.27
N LYS A 365 65.52 111.11 -34.76
CA LYS A 365 65.01 112.40 -35.26
C LYS A 365 65.97 113.58 -35.06
N LEU A 366 66.71 113.60 -33.96
CA LEU A 366 67.73 114.62 -33.72
C LEU A 366 68.86 114.57 -34.76
N GLN A 367 69.24 113.37 -35.22
CA GLN A 367 70.25 113.20 -36.27
C GLN A 367 69.74 113.63 -37.66
N GLU A 368 68.44 113.50 -37.94
CA GLU A 368 67.84 113.97 -39.20
C GLU A 368 67.76 115.51 -39.30
N GLU A 369 67.66 116.23 -38.17
CA GLU A 369 67.59 117.69 -38.16
C GLU A 369 68.95 118.35 -38.44
N ASP A 370 70.06 117.76 -37.98
CA ASP A 370 71.40 118.28 -38.30
C ASP A 370 71.77 118.05 -39.78
N ILE A 371 71.27 116.99 -40.43
CA ILE A 371 71.42 116.76 -41.88
C ILE A 371 70.68 117.84 -42.69
N LYS A 372 69.56 118.39 -42.19
CA LYS A 372 68.85 119.50 -42.84
C LYS A 372 69.60 120.83 -42.75
N ARG A 373 70.30 121.09 -41.65
CA ARG A 373 71.13 122.30 -41.49
C ARG A 373 72.27 122.36 -42.50
N GLN A 374 72.88 121.22 -42.82
CA GLN A 374 73.96 121.13 -43.80
C GLN A 374 73.51 121.30 -45.27
N ARG A 375 72.20 121.25 -45.57
CA ARG A 375 71.68 121.43 -46.95
C ARG A 375 71.31 122.87 -47.31
N LYS A 376 71.03 123.74 -46.33
CA LYS A 376 70.63 125.13 -46.62
C LYS A 376 71.79 126.06 -47.02
N LEU A 377 73.02 125.70 -46.66
CA LEU A 377 74.24 126.43 -47.06
C LEU A 377 74.56 126.29 -48.57
N LEU A 378 73.77 125.50 -49.31
CA LEU A 378 73.93 125.23 -50.75
C LEU A 378 72.94 126.01 -51.64
N GLU A 379 72.01 126.78 -51.07
CA GLU A 379 71.05 127.60 -51.82
C GLU A 379 71.43 129.11 -51.85
N ASP A 380 72.42 129.54 -51.06
CA ASP A 380 72.85 130.95 -50.92
C ASP A 380 73.72 131.50 -52.08
N ILE A 381 73.69 130.89 -53.27
CA ILE A 381 74.44 131.38 -54.46
C ILE A 381 73.57 131.40 -55.73
N GLN A 382 72.38 132.02 -55.67
CA GLN A 382 71.68 132.42 -56.89
C GLN A 382 70.68 133.58 -56.77
N ALA A 383 71.12 134.68 -56.14
CA ALA A 383 70.49 136.00 -56.32
C ALA A 383 71.49 137.15 -56.13
N GLU A 384 72.19 137.59 -57.19
CA GLU A 384 72.76 138.95 -57.27
C GLU A 384 73.19 139.36 -58.71
N VAL A 385 72.73 140.56 -59.11
CA VAL A 385 73.04 141.52 -60.22
C VAL A 385 71.69 142.17 -60.59
N ASP A 386 71.23 143.26 -59.94
CA ASP A 386 71.57 144.70 -60.14
C ASP A 386 70.94 145.37 -61.40
N LEU A 387 70.64 146.69 -61.53
CA LEU A 387 70.22 147.80 -60.63
C LEU A 387 69.90 149.09 -61.47
N PHE A 388 68.94 149.96 -61.05
CA PHE A 388 68.84 151.45 -61.24
C PHE A 388 68.25 152.28 -62.46
N ILE A 389 67.22 153.14 -62.11
CA ILE A 389 67.05 154.64 -62.23
C ILE A 389 66.63 155.45 -63.51
N GLY A 390 65.72 156.45 -63.33
CA GLY A 390 65.53 157.69 -64.18
C GLY A 390 64.27 158.57 -63.86
N ALA A 391 64.27 159.91 -64.03
CA ALA A 391 63.16 160.86 -63.62
C ALA A 391 63.08 162.25 -64.38
N PHE A 392 62.20 163.22 -63.95
CA PHE A 392 62.20 164.74 -64.06
C PHE A 392 60.92 165.54 -64.51
N LEU A 393 60.99 166.90 -64.73
CA LEU A 393 60.00 167.94 -64.27
C LEU A 393 59.95 169.35 -64.99
N LYS A 394 58.93 170.22 -64.67
CA LYS A 394 58.87 171.74 -64.55
C LYS A 394 58.64 172.70 -65.80
N GLN A 395 58.21 174.01 -65.80
CA GLN A 395 57.50 175.01 -64.89
C GLN A 395 57.12 176.41 -65.57
N GLU A 396 55.99 177.09 -65.19
CA GLU A 396 55.70 178.58 -64.99
C GLU A 396 55.73 179.82 -66.00
N SER A 397 55.00 180.92 -65.62
CA SER A 397 55.21 182.42 -65.80
C SER A 397 54.72 183.21 -67.08
N LEU A 398 54.46 184.56 -67.20
CA LEU A 398 54.03 185.72 -66.32
C LEU A 398 53.64 187.06 -67.10
N GLU A 399 52.97 188.04 -66.42
CA GLU A 399 52.89 189.56 -66.61
C GLU A 399 52.25 190.27 -67.88
N LYS A 400 52.05 191.61 -67.95
CA LYS A 400 50.88 192.44 -67.45
C LYS A 400 50.63 193.77 -68.26
N ASP A 401 49.49 194.45 -68.00
CA ASP A 401 49.07 195.86 -68.30
C ASP A 401 48.63 196.33 -69.73
N LYS A 402 47.30 196.33 -69.96
CA LYS A 402 46.46 197.57 -70.02
C LYS A 402 45.01 197.22 -69.62
N LYS A 403 44.29 198.16 -68.99
CA LYS A 403 43.30 197.84 -67.94
C LYS A 403 41.87 198.35 -68.18
N GLU A 404 41.47 198.62 -69.42
CA GLU A 404 40.17 199.28 -69.71
C GLU A 404 39.27 198.53 -70.72
N GLU A 405 39.71 197.37 -71.25
CA GLU A 405 38.86 196.44 -72.03
C GLU A 405 38.45 195.19 -71.21
N PHE A 406 38.87 195.11 -69.95
CA PHE A 406 38.74 193.93 -69.08
C PHE A 406 37.28 193.59 -68.72
N GLU A 407 36.38 194.58 -68.64
CA GLU A 407 35.03 194.38 -68.13
C GLU A 407 34.08 193.65 -69.11
N ALA A 408 34.36 193.67 -70.41
CA ALA A 408 33.56 192.94 -71.40
C ALA A 408 33.88 191.44 -71.44
N ILE A 409 35.13 191.05 -71.18
CA ILE A 409 35.60 189.66 -71.29
C ILE A 409 35.23 188.83 -70.05
N CYS A 410 35.11 189.47 -68.87
CA CYS A 410 34.77 188.77 -67.63
C CYS A 410 33.43 188.02 -67.69
N GLN A 411 32.41 188.54 -68.38
CA GLN A 411 31.09 187.91 -68.43
C GLN A 411 31.09 186.57 -69.21
N GLN A 412 31.87 186.47 -70.30
CA GLN A 412 31.94 185.21 -71.08
C GLN A 412 32.75 184.10 -70.38
N MET A 413 33.67 184.45 -69.47
CA MET A 413 34.42 183.45 -68.71
C MET A 413 33.60 182.80 -67.58
N GLU A 414 32.67 183.52 -66.96
CA GLU A 414 31.84 182.96 -65.87
C GLU A 414 30.85 181.89 -66.36
N GLU A 415 30.29 182.04 -67.57
CA GLU A 415 29.37 181.05 -68.14
C GLU A 415 30.07 179.73 -68.49
N MET A 416 31.20 179.76 -69.20
CA MET A 416 31.98 178.56 -69.51
C MET A 416 32.52 177.85 -68.25
N GLN A 417 32.88 178.59 -67.19
CA GLN A 417 33.27 177.99 -65.92
C GLN A 417 32.13 177.24 -65.22
N LYS A 418 30.87 177.64 -65.47
CA LYS A 418 29.68 177.00 -64.91
C LYS A 418 29.41 175.64 -65.55
N GLU A 419 29.47 175.56 -66.87
CA GLU A 419 29.27 174.30 -67.62
C GLU A 419 30.32 173.24 -67.28
N LEU A 420 31.60 173.64 -67.23
CA LEU A 420 32.72 172.76 -66.88
C LEU A 420 32.62 172.22 -65.44
N LYS A 421 31.94 172.95 -64.55
CA LYS A 421 31.63 172.52 -63.18
C LYS A 421 30.53 171.46 -63.15
N ASN A 422 29.50 171.63 -63.98
CA ASN A 422 28.38 170.69 -64.09
C ASN A 422 28.83 169.34 -64.65
N LEU A 423 29.59 169.33 -65.75
CA LEU A 423 30.11 168.09 -66.35
C LEU A 423 31.02 167.30 -65.38
N LYS A 424 31.85 167.98 -64.58
CA LYS A 424 32.65 167.33 -63.53
C LYS A 424 31.80 166.75 -62.39
N ALA A 425 30.68 167.38 -62.04
CA ALA A 425 29.75 166.85 -61.05
C ALA A 425 29.05 165.59 -61.57
N GLU A 426 28.66 165.56 -62.85
CA GLU A 426 28.09 164.38 -63.51
C GLU A 426 29.10 163.23 -63.61
N GLU A 427 30.35 163.50 -63.99
CA GLU A 427 31.42 162.51 -64.00
C GLU A 427 31.63 161.88 -62.61
N GLN A 428 31.68 162.70 -61.56
CA GLN A 428 31.82 162.23 -60.17
C GLN A 428 30.61 161.39 -59.72
N HIS A 429 29.39 161.80 -60.11
CA HIS A 429 28.18 161.03 -59.83
C HIS A 429 28.21 159.64 -60.49
N TRP A 430 28.56 159.56 -61.78
CA TRP A 430 28.65 158.29 -62.49
C TRP A 430 29.80 157.42 -61.99
N ALA A 431 30.96 157.98 -61.65
CA ALA A 431 32.07 157.25 -61.05
C ALA A 431 31.69 156.65 -59.67
N ALA A 432 30.96 157.40 -58.83
CA ALA A 432 30.42 156.88 -57.57
C ALA A 432 29.40 155.76 -57.80
N HIS A 433 28.53 155.88 -58.79
CA HIS A 433 27.57 154.85 -59.16
C HIS A 433 28.27 153.56 -59.63
N PHE A 434 29.28 153.65 -60.51
CA PHE A 434 30.09 152.50 -60.94
C PHE A 434 30.84 151.83 -59.78
N LYS A 435 31.43 152.61 -58.86
CA LYS A 435 32.08 152.07 -57.65
C LYS A 435 31.09 151.29 -56.77
N THR A 436 29.85 151.76 -56.66
CA THR A 436 28.79 151.13 -55.88
C THR A 436 28.33 149.82 -56.53
N LEU A 437 28.12 149.81 -57.86
CA LEU A 437 27.82 148.60 -58.64
C LEU A 437 28.95 147.56 -58.59
N ALA A 438 30.20 147.99 -58.67
CA ALA A 438 31.36 147.09 -58.54
C ALA A 438 31.40 146.43 -57.14
N SER A 439 31.18 147.21 -56.08
CA SER A 439 31.07 146.71 -54.70
C SER A 439 29.91 145.70 -54.54
N HIS A 440 28.74 145.97 -55.13
CA HIS A 440 27.63 145.01 -55.14
C HIS A 440 27.96 143.74 -55.92
N ARG A 441 28.61 143.82 -57.08
CA ARG A 441 29.04 142.65 -57.85
C ARG A 441 30.03 141.78 -57.08
N GLU A 442 31.00 142.41 -56.41
CA GLU A 442 32.00 141.72 -55.60
C GLU A 442 31.41 141.12 -54.30
N LYS A 443 30.40 141.77 -53.72
CA LYS A 443 29.63 141.19 -52.61
C LYS A 443 28.84 139.96 -53.08
N LEU A 444 28.05 140.08 -54.16
CA LEU A 444 27.27 138.97 -54.71
C LEU A 444 28.15 137.78 -55.14
N ALA A 445 29.34 138.03 -55.70
CA ALA A 445 30.30 136.98 -56.04
C ALA A 445 30.82 136.24 -54.79
N ARG A 446 31.09 136.97 -53.70
CA ARG A 446 31.48 136.37 -52.41
C ARG A 446 30.33 135.58 -51.78
N ASP A 447 29.14 136.17 -51.73
CA ASP A 447 27.94 135.54 -51.17
C ASP A 447 27.60 134.25 -51.94
N ALA A 448 27.68 134.26 -53.28
CA ALA A 448 27.49 133.08 -54.12
C ALA A 448 28.59 132.01 -53.91
N SER A 449 29.86 132.41 -53.80
CA SER A 449 30.96 131.48 -53.50
C SER A 449 30.84 130.86 -52.10
N GLN A 450 30.36 131.63 -51.11
CA GLN A 450 30.12 131.14 -49.76
C GLN A 450 28.95 130.15 -49.73
N ALA A 451 27.83 130.49 -50.37
CA ALA A 451 26.68 129.60 -50.50
C ALA A 451 27.04 128.29 -51.22
N HIS A 452 27.84 128.36 -52.29
CA HIS A 452 28.30 127.17 -53.02
C HIS A 452 29.30 126.32 -52.22
N ARG A 453 30.12 126.92 -51.34
CA ARG A 453 30.98 126.17 -50.42
C ARG A 453 30.16 125.46 -49.35
N LEU A 454 29.22 126.16 -48.70
CA LEU A 454 28.31 125.61 -47.70
C LEU A 454 27.42 124.49 -48.27
N TYR A 455 26.97 124.62 -49.52
CA TYR A 455 26.26 123.54 -50.22
C TYR A 455 27.12 122.30 -50.41
N ARG A 456 28.42 122.44 -50.76
CA ARG A 456 29.32 121.28 -50.86
C ARG A 456 29.60 120.66 -49.49
N GLU A 457 29.94 121.47 -48.49
CA GLU A 457 30.15 121.01 -47.11
C GLU A 457 28.93 120.22 -46.58
N THR A 458 27.71 120.72 -46.80
CA THR A 458 26.48 120.02 -46.39
C THR A 458 26.14 118.79 -47.25
N ALA A 459 26.47 118.79 -48.55
CA ALA A 459 26.30 117.61 -49.40
C ALA A 459 27.27 116.47 -49.02
N ASP A 460 28.52 116.80 -48.70
CA ASP A 460 29.52 115.84 -48.22
C ASP A 460 29.13 115.29 -46.83
N GLU A 461 28.59 116.12 -45.93
CA GLU A 461 28.01 115.67 -44.65
C GLU A 461 26.82 114.73 -44.83
N VAL A 462 25.90 115.02 -45.76
CA VAL A 462 24.77 114.13 -46.08
C VAL A 462 25.27 112.80 -46.62
N ALA A 463 26.22 112.79 -47.55
CA ALA A 463 26.80 111.55 -48.09
C ALA A 463 27.48 110.70 -46.99
N MET A 464 28.18 111.35 -46.04
CA MET A 464 28.74 110.66 -44.86
C MET A 464 27.64 110.07 -43.96
N LYS A 465 26.54 110.78 -43.75
CA LYS A 465 25.40 110.29 -42.94
C LYS A 465 24.64 109.15 -43.60
N GLU A 466 24.46 109.18 -44.92
CA GLU A 466 23.90 108.05 -45.68
C GLU A 466 24.78 106.80 -45.56
N LEU A 467 26.11 106.97 -45.53
CA LEU A 467 27.07 105.87 -45.39
C LEU A 467 27.06 105.29 -43.96
N GLU A 468 27.00 106.14 -42.93
CA GLU A 468 26.75 105.72 -41.55
C GLU A 468 25.41 104.96 -41.41
N GLU A 469 24.34 105.43 -42.06
CA GLU A 469 23.02 104.78 -42.03
C GLU A 469 23.06 103.39 -42.69
N GLN A 470 23.77 103.25 -43.81
CA GLN A 470 23.96 101.95 -44.48
C GLN A 470 24.70 100.96 -43.58
N ASP A 471 25.76 101.38 -42.89
CA ASP A 471 26.51 100.51 -41.99
C ASP A 471 25.73 100.15 -40.71
N LEU A 472 24.91 101.06 -40.19
CA LEU A 472 23.96 100.77 -39.11
C LEU A 472 22.86 99.80 -39.57
N LYS A 473 22.34 99.94 -40.78
CA LYS A 473 21.38 98.99 -41.39
C LYS A 473 21.98 97.60 -41.57
N LYS A 474 23.23 97.47 -42.05
CA LYS A 474 23.96 96.19 -42.13
C LYS A 474 24.12 95.56 -40.74
N LYS A 475 24.61 96.32 -39.75
CA LYS A 475 24.73 95.84 -38.36
C LYS A 475 23.39 95.38 -37.78
N HIS A 476 22.31 96.09 -38.06
CA HIS A 476 20.96 95.69 -37.64
C HIS A 476 20.54 94.36 -38.30
N GLN A 477 20.76 94.19 -39.61
CA GLN A 477 20.50 92.91 -40.30
C GLN A 477 21.33 91.76 -39.73
N GLU A 478 22.65 91.96 -39.52
CA GLU A 478 23.52 90.96 -38.91
C GLU A 478 23.06 90.54 -37.51
N ILE A 479 22.66 91.51 -36.67
CA ILE A 479 22.15 91.25 -35.32
C ILE A 479 20.81 90.52 -35.38
N SER A 480 19.88 90.93 -36.24
CA SER A 480 18.60 90.24 -36.44
C SER A 480 18.77 88.82 -36.98
N GLN A 481 19.77 88.58 -37.83
CA GLN A 481 20.08 87.25 -38.35
C GLN A 481 20.68 86.37 -37.25
N LYS A 482 21.65 86.86 -36.48
CA LYS A 482 22.18 86.16 -35.28
C LYS A 482 21.08 85.87 -34.26
N GLN A 483 20.14 86.79 -34.06
CA GLN A 483 19.00 86.58 -33.17
C GLN A 483 18.10 85.44 -33.66
N LYS A 484 17.79 85.38 -34.96
CA LYS A 484 17.06 84.24 -35.55
C LYS A 484 17.82 82.93 -35.38
N GLU A 485 19.12 82.91 -35.66
CA GLU A 485 19.99 81.73 -35.49
C GLU A 485 19.95 81.22 -34.04
N PHE A 486 20.06 82.11 -33.05
CA PHE A 486 19.92 81.75 -31.63
C PHE A 486 18.51 81.26 -31.26
N CYS A 487 17.45 81.83 -31.83
CA CYS A 487 16.09 81.31 -31.64
C CYS A 487 15.97 79.87 -32.17
N THR A 488 16.46 79.57 -33.37
CA THR A 488 16.46 78.20 -33.90
C THR A 488 17.32 77.24 -33.08
N MET A 489 18.51 77.65 -32.63
CA MET A 489 19.33 76.83 -31.72
C MET A 489 18.61 76.55 -30.40
N TYR A 490 17.94 77.55 -29.82
CA TYR A 490 17.15 77.38 -28.61
C TYR A 490 15.99 76.39 -28.81
N GLU A 491 15.29 76.45 -29.95
CA GLU A 491 14.23 75.48 -30.28
C GLU A 491 14.77 74.06 -30.44
N VAL A 492 15.93 73.87 -31.08
CA VAL A 492 16.59 72.57 -31.18
C VAL A 492 16.94 72.03 -29.79
N VAL A 493 17.61 72.81 -28.95
CA VAL A 493 17.98 72.41 -27.58
C VAL A 493 16.74 72.13 -26.71
N LYS A 494 15.67 72.92 -26.85
CA LYS A 494 14.39 72.67 -26.17
C LYS A 494 13.74 71.37 -26.62
N ASN A 495 13.78 71.06 -27.92
CA ASN A 495 13.25 69.82 -28.48
C ASN A 495 14.10 68.61 -28.06
N GLU A 496 15.43 68.72 -28.01
CA GLU A 496 16.31 67.68 -27.48
C GLU A 496 16.10 67.44 -25.99
N ARG A 497 16.03 68.50 -25.17
CA ARG A 497 15.68 68.40 -23.75
C ARG A 497 14.35 67.66 -23.56
N ASN A 498 13.33 67.99 -24.35
CA ASN A 498 12.04 67.31 -24.29
C ASN A 498 12.14 65.83 -24.70
N LYS A 499 12.89 65.49 -25.75
CA LYS A 499 13.17 64.08 -26.12
C LYS A 499 13.86 63.33 -24.98
N TYR A 500 14.91 63.89 -24.39
CA TYR A 500 15.60 63.27 -23.26
C TYR A 500 14.68 63.10 -22.04
N MET A 501 13.82 64.08 -21.74
CA MET A 501 12.79 63.97 -20.70
C MET A 501 11.85 62.78 -20.96
N THR A 502 11.36 62.62 -22.19
CA THR A 502 10.53 61.47 -22.57
C THR A 502 11.29 60.14 -22.52
N HIS A 503 12.57 60.12 -22.88
CA HIS A 503 13.41 58.92 -22.76
C HIS A 503 13.66 58.53 -21.29
N ILE A 504 13.91 59.50 -20.41
CA ILE A 504 14.03 59.27 -18.96
C ILE A 504 12.73 58.69 -18.41
N GLN A 505 11.58 59.32 -18.69
CA GLN A 505 10.27 58.81 -18.24
C GLN A 505 9.99 57.38 -18.72
N LYS A 506 10.30 57.04 -19.98
CA LYS A 506 10.17 55.67 -20.50
C LYS A 506 11.13 54.69 -19.81
N SER A 507 12.35 55.13 -19.51
CA SER A 507 13.34 54.30 -18.83
C SER A 507 12.97 54.05 -17.37
N ASP A 508 12.43 55.05 -16.67
CA ASP A 508 11.91 54.92 -15.31
C ASP A 508 10.68 54.01 -15.27
N GLN A 509 9.77 54.12 -16.25
CA GLN A 509 8.63 53.22 -16.37
C GLN A 509 9.10 51.76 -16.58
N HIS A 510 10.01 51.51 -17.54
CA HIS A 510 10.59 50.18 -17.72
C HIS A 510 11.34 49.68 -16.47
N LEU A 511 12.00 50.55 -15.72
CA LEU A 511 12.66 50.18 -14.47
C LEU A 511 11.64 49.71 -13.41
N SER A 512 10.49 50.38 -13.30
CA SER A 512 9.38 49.92 -12.43
C SER A 512 8.79 48.60 -12.91
N GLU A 513 8.49 48.45 -14.21
CA GLU A 513 8.00 47.19 -14.79
C GLU A 513 8.96 46.02 -14.54
N MET A 514 10.27 46.25 -14.61
CA MET A 514 11.29 45.23 -14.33
C MET A 514 11.42 44.93 -12.84
N LYS A 515 11.27 45.92 -11.95
CA LYS A 515 11.22 45.69 -10.50
C LYS A 515 9.99 44.86 -10.10
N GLU A 516 8.84 45.12 -10.73
CA GLU A 516 7.61 44.36 -10.49
C GLU A 516 7.71 42.92 -11.00
N LYS A 517 8.25 42.71 -12.22
CA LYS A 517 8.61 41.38 -12.73
C LYS A 517 9.60 40.64 -11.83
N PHE A 518 10.63 41.33 -11.33
CA PHE A 518 11.58 40.74 -10.38
C PHE A 518 10.89 40.32 -9.08
N LYS A 519 9.97 41.12 -8.56
CA LYS A 519 9.19 40.78 -7.36
C LYS A 519 8.29 39.55 -7.59
N ILE A 520 7.62 39.47 -8.74
CA ILE A 520 6.82 38.29 -9.12
C ILE A 520 7.71 37.03 -9.19
N LEU A 521 8.85 37.10 -9.89
CA LEU A 521 9.79 35.98 -10.01
C LEU A 521 10.42 35.60 -8.66
N SER A 522 10.66 36.56 -7.77
CA SER A 522 11.14 36.29 -6.41
C SER A 522 10.10 35.49 -5.61
N ASN A 523 8.83 35.89 -5.67
CA ASN A 523 7.73 35.16 -5.04
C ASN A 523 7.57 33.75 -5.65
N GLU A 524 7.67 33.61 -6.97
CA GLU A 524 7.62 32.32 -7.68
C GLU A 524 8.72 31.36 -7.18
N VAL A 525 9.95 31.84 -7.03
CA VAL A 525 11.08 31.07 -6.48
C VAL A 525 10.83 30.67 -5.01
N GLU A 526 10.16 31.52 -4.24
CA GLU A 526 9.83 31.26 -2.84
C GLU A 526 8.74 30.19 -2.71
N ILE A 527 7.68 30.27 -3.54
CA ILE A 527 6.64 29.25 -3.67
C ILE A 527 7.26 27.89 -4.08
N LEU A 528 8.11 27.86 -5.11
CA LEU A 528 8.76 26.64 -5.58
C LEU A 528 9.70 26.03 -4.51
N ARG A 529 10.34 26.85 -3.67
CA ARG A 529 11.11 26.36 -2.52
C ARG A 529 10.22 25.74 -1.44
N MET A 530 9.08 26.35 -1.13
CA MET A 530 8.11 25.79 -0.18
C MET A 530 7.51 24.48 -0.70
N GLU A 531 7.17 24.41 -1.99
CA GLU A 531 6.67 23.19 -2.63
C GLU A 531 7.71 22.07 -2.64
N SER A 532 8.98 22.38 -2.95
CA SER A 532 10.09 21.42 -2.86
C SER A 532 10.25 20.88 -1.44
N ALA A 533 10.30 21.75 -0.43
CA ALA A 533 10.45 21.35 0.97
C ALA A 533 9.25 20.50 1.46
N PHE A 534 8.03 20.78 0.97
CA PHE A 534 6.85 19.98 1.24
C PHE A 534 6.95 18.58 0.60
N LYS A 535 7.37 18.49 -0.67
CA LYS A 535 7.60 17.22 -1.37
C LYS A 535 8.72 16.40 -0.73
N ASP A 536 9.81 17.03 -0.28
CA ASP A 536 10.88 16.35 0.46
C ASP A 536 10.38 15.76 1.79
N LYS A 537 9.51 16.48 2.50
CA LYS A 537 8.87 16.00 3.73
C LYS A 537 7.91 14.83 3.47
N GLN A 538 7.15 14.86 2.37
CA GLN A 538 6.33 13.72 1.95
C GLN A 538 7.19 12.51 1.57
N LEU A 539 8.26 12.70 0.79
CA LEU A 539 9.23 11.65 0.44
C LEU A 539 9.88 11.02 1.67
N ALA A 540 10.22 11.81 2.69
CA ALA A 540 10.75 11.30 3.95
C ALA A 540 9.73 10.43 4.70
N LYS A 541 8.45 10.83 4.73
CA LYS A 541 7.35 10.04 5.32
C LYS A 541 7.17 8.70 4.59
N ILE A 542 7.10 8.73 3.25
CA ILE A 542 6.96 7.52 2.42
C ILE A 542 8.16 6.58 2.62
N LYS A 543 9.39 7.09 2.67
CA LYS A 543 10.59 6.28 2.98
C LYS A 543 10.51 5.65 4.37
N GLN A 544 10.00 6.36 5.38
CA GLN A 544 9.83 5.81 6.72
C GLN A 544 8.72 4.73 6.78
N GLU A 545 7.65 4.89 6.00
CA GLU A 545 6.59 3.89 5.87
C GLU A 545 7.07 2.65 5.11
N ALA A 546 7.86 2.81 4.05
CA ALA A 546 8.50 1.72 3.33
C ALA A 546 9.43 0.90 4.24
N LEU A 547 10.29 1.54 5.05
CA LEU A 547 11.15 0.86 6.03
C LEU A 547 10.35 0.08 7.09
N LYS A 548 9.19 0.61 7.52
CA LYS A 548 8.29 -0.10 8.44
C LYS A 548 7.65 -1.33 7.77
N LEU A 549 7.25 -1.20 6.50
CA LEU A 549 6.70 -2.30 5.70
C LEU A 549 7.74 -3.39 5.43
N GLU A 550 8.99 -3.02 5.15
CA GLU A 550 10.11 -3.95 4.97
C GLU A 550 10.41 -4.74 6.26
N ALA A 551 10.51 -4.05 7.41
CA ALA A 551 10.66 -4.70 8.71
C ALA A 551 9.48 -5.63 9.05
N ALA A 552 8.24 -5.24 8.74
CA ALA A 552 7.05 -6.08 8.93
C ALA A 552 7.03 -7.29 7.98
N HIS A 553 7.47 -7.12 6.73
CA HIS A 553 7.63 -8.19 5.76
C HIS A 553 8.66 -9.23 6.24
N ASP A 554 9.82 -8.78 6.71
CA ASP A 554 10.86 -9.66 7.22
C ASP A 554 10.40 -10.41 8.48
N GLN A 555 9.64 -9.76 9.37
CA GLN A 555 9.04 -10.43 10.52
C GLN A 555 8.01 -11.49 10.10
N LEU A 556 7.13 -11.20 9.14
CA LEU A 556 6.18 -12.17 8.58
C LEU A 556 6.88 -13.33 7.85
N GLN A 557 7.99 -13.08 7.16
CA GLN A 557 8.80 -14.09 6.49
C GLN A 557 9.52 -15.00 7.51
N ASN A 558 10.00 -14.44 8.61
CA ASN A 558 10.55 -15.20 9.74
C ASN A 558 9.48 -16.07 10.41
N ASP A 559 8.27 -15.53 10.66
CA ASP A 559 7.15 -16.29 11.22
C ASP A 559 6.66 -17.39 10.28
N LYS A 560 6.57 -17.12 8.97
CA LYS A 560 6.28 -18.15 7.95
C LYS A 560 7.33 -19.26 7.97
N THR A 561 8.60 -18.92 8.06
CA THR A 561 9.70 -19.90 8.11
C THR A 561 9.61 -20.74 9.39
N ARG A 562 9.34 -20.11 10.54
CA ARG A 562 9.12 -20.77 11.84
C ARG A 562 7.93 -21.74 11.82
N ILE A 563 6.79 -21.31 11.30
CA ILE A 563 5.57 -22.15 11.18
C ILE A 563 5.82 -23.29 10.19
N SER A 564 6.51 -23.04 9.07
CA SER A 564 6.87 -24.08 8.11
C SER A 564 7.77 -25.15 8.72
N ALA A 565 8.78 -24.75 9.52
CA ALA A 565 9.67 -25.69 10.21
C ALA A 565 8.95 -26.50 11.31
N GLN A 566 7.97 -25.91 11.99
CA GLN A 566 7.10 -26.64 12.90
C GLN A 566 6.20 -27.64 12.17
N GLY A 567 5.67 -27.25 10.99
CA GLY A 567 4.88 -28.13 10.13
C GLY A 567 5.67 -29.33 9.61
N THR A 568 6.91 -29.13 9.16
CA THR A 568 7.78 -30.25 8.74
C THR A 568 8.12 -31.16 9.91
N GLY A 569 8.48 -30.61 11.08
CA GLY A 569 8.76 -31.43 12.27
C GLY A 569 7.55 -32.22 12.79
N LEU A 570 6.33 -31.70 12.64
CA LEU A 570 5.11 -32.46 12.94
C LEU A 570 4.84 -33.55 11.89
N ASN A 571 5.08 -33.29 10.60
CA ASN A 571 4.97 -34.32 9.56
C ASN A 571 5.98 -35.46 9.77
N GLU A 572 7.24 -35.14 10.14
CA GLU A 572 8.25 -36.14 10.49
C GLU A 572 7.81 -37.02 11.68
N GLN A 573 7.13 -36.45 12.68
CA GLN A 573 6.55 -37.22 13.79
C GLN A 573 5.38 -38.10 13.33
N VAL A 574 4.51 -37.60 12.43
CA VAL A 574 3.43 -38.41 11.83
C VAL A 574 3.99 -39.57 11.03
N GLU A 575 5.03 -39.37 10.21
CA GLU A 575 5.72 -40.45 9.48
C GLU A 575 6.32 -41.49 10.43
N GLN A 576 6.96 -41.05 11.54
CA GLN A 576 7.45 -41.96 12.58
C GLN A 576 6.32 -42.78 13.22
N PHE A 577 5.17 -42.17 13.51
CA PHE A 577 4.01 -42.90 14.03
C PHE A 577 3.39 -43.87 13.02
N VAL A 578 3.35 -43.53 11.72
CA VAL A 578 2.91 -44.46 10.66
C VAL A 578 3.83 -45.68 10.61
N ILE A 579 5.15 -45.46 10.62
CA ILE A 579 6.15 -46.54 10.64
C ILE A 579 5.99 -47.44 11.89
N GLU A 580 5.65 -46.86 13.05
CA GLU A 580 5.44 -47.65 14.28
C GLU A 580 4.10 -48.41 14.25
N ILE A 581 3.03 -47.82 13.70
CA ILE A 581 1.75 -48.49 13.46
C ILE A 581 1.95 -49.70 12.53
N ASP A 582 2.71 -49.56 11.45
CA ASP A 582 2.98 -50.67 10.52
C ASP A 582 3.77 -51.82 11.17
N LYS A 583 4.75 -51.51 12.04
CA LYS A 583 5.45 -52.53 12.85
C LYS A 583 4.48 -53.25 13.78
N LEU A 584 3.66 -52.50 14.53
CA LEU A 584 2.70 -53.07 15.47
C LEU A 584 1.67 -53.94 14.75
N ASN A 585 1.16 -53.51 13.59
CA ASN A 585 0.27 -54.30 12.74
C ASN A 585 0.95 -55.59 12.25
N SER A 586 2.24 -55.53 11.87
CA SER A 586 3.00 -56.72 11.49
C SER A 586 3.19 -57.70 12.66
N ILE A 587 3.40 -57.19 13.88
CA ILE A 587 3.50 -58.02 15.10
C ILE A 587 2.15 -58.66 15.43
N ILE A 588 1.05 -57.90 15.37
CA ILE A 588 -0.32 -58.40 15.58
C ILE A 588 -0.61 -59.52 14.58
N THR A 589 -0.35 -59.31 13.28
CA THR A 589 -0.57 -60.31 12.22
C THR A 589 0.24 -61.60 12.47
N ALA A 590 1.46 -61.49 12.99
CA ALA A 590 2.27 -62.65 13.36
C ALA A 590 1.68 -63.42 14.54
N ILE A 591 1.26 -62.72 15.61
CA ILE A 591 0.63 -63.31 16.80
C ILE A 591 -0.72 -63.95 16.46
N GLU A 592 -1.53 -63.32 15.60
CA GLU A 592 -2.80 -63.89 15.11
C GLU A 592 -2.57 -65.19 14.35
N LYS A 593 -1.54 -65.25 13.49
CA LYS A 593 -1.15 -66.48 12.80
C LYS A 593 -0.72 -67.57 13.79
N GLU A 594 0.14 -67.25 14.76
CA GLU A 594 0.54 -68.20 15.81
C GLU A 594 -0.66 -68.70 16.64
N MET A 595 -1.64 -67.82 16.93
CA MET A 595 -2.87 -68.19 17.63
C MET A 595 -3.71 -69.18 16.82
N VAL A 596 -3.83 -68.99 15.50
CA VAL A 596 -4.52 -69.92 14.60
C VAL A 596 -3.80 -71.28 14.55
N GLU A 597 -2.47 -71.28 14.41
CA GLU A 597 -1.68 -72.52 14.44
C GLU A 597 -1.80 -73.26 15.79
N LEU A 598 -1.85 -72.54 16.91
CA LEU A 598 -2.02 -73.12 18.24
C LEU A 598 -3.42 -73.71 18.44
N ARG A 599 -4.47 -73.05 17.94
CA ARG A 599 -5.84 -73.58 17.95
C ARG A 599 -5.94 -74.88 17.17
N LEU A 600 -5.35 -74.95 15.97
CA LEU A 600 -5.33 -76.17 15.15
C LEU A 600 -4.59 -77.33 15.85
N LYS A 601 -3.43 -77.05 16.48
CA LYS A 601 -2.68 -78.04 17.27
C LYS A 601 -3.49 -78.55 18.48
N TYR A 602 -4.24 -77.67 19.14
CA TYR A 602 -5.13 -78.04 20.25
C TYR A 602 -6.31 -78.90 19.78
N GLU A 603 -6.94 -78.55 18.66
CA GLU A 603 -8.02 -79.31 18.03
C GLU A 603 -7.56 -80.73 17.68
N GLN A 604 -6.43 -80.87 16.99
CA GLN A 604 -5.80 -82.16 16.68
C GLN A 604 -5.47 -82.99 17.94
N ALA A 605 -5.04 -82.35 19.03
CA ALA A 605 -4.79 -83.03 20.30
C ALA A 605 -6.09 -83.51 20.96
N VAL A 606 -7.18 -82.74 20.86
CA VAL A 606 -8.52 -83.13 21.33
C VAL A 606 -9.08 -84.28 20.49
N GLU A 607 -8.95 -84.24 19.16
CA GLU A 607 -9.34 -85.33 18.27
C GLU A 607 -8.56 -86.62 18.60
N THR A 608 -7.24 -86.53 18.73
CA THR A 608 -6.37 -87.67 19.08
C THR A 608 -6.74 -88.26 20.44
N ARG A 609 -7.02 -87.42 21.44
CA ARG A 609 -7.52 -87.83 22.76
C ARG A 609 -8.87 -88.53 22.65
N ASN A 610 -9.81 -87.96 21.91
CA ASN A 610 -11.15 -88.52 21.75
C ASN A 610 -11.10 -89.89 21.05
N PHE A 611 -10.33 -89.99 19.95
CA PHE A 611 -10.10 -91.25 19.22
C PHE A 611 -9.45 -92.33 20.09
N THR A 612 -8.47 -91.95 20.92
CA THR A 612 -7.88 -92.87 21.91
C THR A 612 -8.90 -93.27 22.98
N GLY A 613 -9.76 -92.34 23.40
CA GLY A 613 -10.88 -92.61 24.32
C GLY A 613 -11.87 -93.63 23.76
N THR A 614 -12.28 -93.49 22.50
CA THR A 614 -13.13 -94.46 21.80
C THR A 614 -12.45 -95.83 21.74
N GLN A 615 -11.18 -95.91 21.32
CA GLN A 615 -10.45 -97.19 21.30
C GLN A 615 -10.35 -97.84 22.69
N LEU A 616 -10.21 -97.07 23.76
CA LEU A 616 -10.19 -97.61 25.13
C LEU A 616 -11.56 -98.15 25.55
N ILE A 617 -12.66 -97.55 25.09
CA ILE A 617 -14.01 -98.09 25.27
C ILE A 617 -14.16 -99.39 24.47
N ASP A 618 -13.83 -99.39 23.18
CA ASP A 618 -13.91 -100.58 22.32
C ASP A 618 -13.10 -101.76 22.90
N ARG A 619 -11.88 -101.50 23.39
CA ARG A 619 -11.03 -102.51 24.05
C ARG A 619 -11.60 -103.00 25.38
N ASN A 620 -12.32 -102.15 26.11
CA ASN A 620 -12.99 -102.54 27.36
C ASN A 620 -14.22 -103.42 27.08
N ASP A 621 -14.99 -103.07 26.04
CA ASP A 621 -16.12 -103.89 25.57
C ASP A 621 -15.64 -105.25 25.05
N GLU A 622 -14.54 -105.29 24.28
CA GLU A 622 -13.85 -106.53 23.90
C GLU A 622 -13.44 -107.37 25.12
N LEU A 623 -12.85 -106.75 26.16
CA LEU A 623 -12.47 -107.42 27.40
C LEU A 623 -13.70 -107.96 28.16
N CYS A 624 -14.80 -107.20 28.23
CA CYS A 624 -16.06 -107.65 28.84
C CYS A 624 -16.63 -108.87 28.11
N ILE A 625 -16.64 -108.85 26.77
CA ILE A 625 -17.08 -109.98 25.93
C ILE A 625 -16.18 -111.20 26.14
N LEU A 626 -14.86 -111.02 26.19
CA LEU A 626 -13.91 -112.10 26.45
C LEU A 626 -14.06 -112.69 27.86
N TRP A 627 -14.31 -111.85 28.86
CA TRP A 627 -14.54 -112.29 30.25
C TRP A 627 -15.81 -113.13 30.36
N GLU A 628 -16.94 -112.69 29.79
CA GLU A 628 -18.17 -113.49 29.82
C GLU A 628 -18.04 -114.77 28.98
N LYS A 629 -17.31 -114.74 27.87
CA LYS A 629 -16.98 -115.95 27.09
C LYS A 629 -16.14 -116.94 27.91
N ALA A 630 -15.14 -116.47 28.66
CA ALA A 630 -14.33 -117.31 29.54
C ALA A 630 -15.17 -117.90 30.68
N ASN A 631 -16.03 -117.10 31.31
CA ASN A 631 -17.00 -117.53 32.34
C ASN A 631 -17.96 -118.61 31.81
N ILE A 632 -18.47 -118.47 30.58
CA ILE A 632 -19.29 -119.49 29.91
C ILE A 632 -18.47 -120.77 29.64
N GLN A 633 -17.22 -120.65 29.21
CA GLN A 633 -16.33 -121.79 28.97
C GLN A 633 -15.97 -122.52 30.27
N GLU A 634 -15.71 -121.83 31.37
CA GLU A 634 -15.47 -122.42 32.69
C GLU A 634 -16.70 -123.19 33.20
N LYS A 635 -17.90 -122.59 33.09
CA LYS A 635 -19.18 -123.28 33.39
C LYS A 635 -19.40 -124.51 32.51
N LEU A 636 -18.93 -124.51 31.26
CA LEU A 636 -19.03 -125.66 30.35
C LEU A 636 -18.01 -126.75 30.69
N LEU A 637 -16.76 -126.37 30.99
CA LEU A 637 -15.70 -127.28 31.44
C LEU A 637 -16.13 -128.01 32.72
N LYS A 638 -16.62 -127.28 33.73
CA LYS A 638 -17.12 -127.88 34.98
C LYS A 638 -18.24 -128.89 34.75
N LYS A 639 -19.20 -128.58 33.86
CA LYS A 639 -20.24 -129.55 33.45
C LYS A 639 -19.67 -130.78 32.74
N GLY A 640 -18.57 -130.60 31.99
CA GLY A 640 -17.81 -131.68 31.36
C GLY A 640 -17.08 -132.55 32.38
N GLU A 641 -16.43 -131.95 33.37
CA GLU A 641 -15.80 -132.63 34.51
C GLU A 641 -16.84 -133.42 35.31
N ASP A 642 -17.97 -132.81 35.68
CA ASP A 642 -19.10 -133.48 36.36
C ASP A 642 -19.63 -134.67 35.54
N ALA A 643 -19.62 -134.58 34.20
CA ALA A 643 -20.05 -135.67 33.32
C ALA A 643 -18.98 -136.77 33.20
N MET A 644 -17.70 -136.40 33.17
CA MET A 644 -16.57 -137.33 33.13
C MET A 644 -16.45 -138.10 34.44
N GLN A 645 -16.56 -137.42 35.59
CA GLN A 645 -16.56 -138.06 36.91
C GLN A 645 -17.69 -139.09 37.04
N ARG A 646 -18.91 -138.75 36.61
CA ARG A 646 -20.03 -139.72 36.56
C ARG A 646 -19.72 -140.94 35.69
N LYS A 647 -19.01 -140.77 34.58
CA LYS A 647 -18.57 -141.88 33.72
C LYS A 647 -17.43 -142.68 34.35
N GLU A 648 -16.52 -142.05 35.11
CA GLU A 648 -15.51 -142.78 35.89
C GLU A 648 -16.13 -143.59 37.03
N GLU A 649 -17.15 -143.06 37.70
CA GLU A 649 -17.93 -143.76 38.73
C GLU A 649 -18.65 -144.98 38.13
N GLU A 650 -19.28 -144.84 36.97
CA GLU A 650 -19.89 -145.95 36.20
C GLU A 650 -18.85 -146.99 35.75
N ILE A 651 -17.65 -146.57 35.34
CA ILE A 651 -16.54 -147.50 35.05
C ILE A 651 -16.05 -148.20 36.33
N ARG A 652 -16.06 -147.53 37.49
CA ARG A 652 -15.73 -148.15 38.78
C ARG A 652 -16.77 -149.18 39.20
N SER A 653 -18.07 -148.90 39.08
CA SER A 653 -19.12 -149.89 39.39
C SER A 653 -19.01 -151.10 38.46
N LEU A 654 -18.88 -150.89 37.15
CA LEU A 654 -18.68 -151.98 36.17
C LEU A 654 -17.42 -152.82 36.45
N LYS A 655 -16.34 -152.22 36.97
CA LYS A 655 -15.14 -152.95 37.40
C LYS A 655 -15.39 -153.80 38.65
N ILE A 656 -16.19 -153.32 39.60
CA ILE A 656 -16.59 -154.08 40.80
C ILE A 656 -17.49 -155.24 40.38
N ASP A 657 -18.48 -155.01 39.52
CA ASP A 657 -19.36 -156.04 38.99
C ASP A 657 -18.57 -157.12 38.24
N LEU A 658 -17.61 -156.72 37.39
CA LEU A 658 -16.71 -157.64 36.68
C LEU A 658 -15.82 -158.45 37.63
N ALA A 659 -15.36 -157.85 38.74
CA ALA A 659 -14.59 -158.55 39.76
C ALA A 659 -15.45 -159.56 40.55
N GLU A 660 -16.70 -159.22 40.86
CA GLU A 660 -17.65 -160.14 41.50
C GLU A 660 -18.02 -161.31 40.58
N VAL A 661 -18.25 -161.07 39.28
CA VAL A 661 -18.45 -162.14 38.28
C VAL A 661 -17.21 -163.04 38.21
N HIS A 662 -15.99 -162.49 38.23
CA HIS A 662 -14.76 -163.29 38.31
C HIS A 662 -14.68 -164.12 39.60
N ARG A 663 -15.07 -163.56 40.75
CA ARG A 663 -15.12 -164.28 42.03
C ARG A 663 -16.10 -165.45 41.97
N GLN A 664 -17.31 -165.22 41.47
CA GLN A 664 -18.33 -166.26 41.28
C GLN A 664 -17.82 -167.38 40.35
N LEU A 665 -17.20 -167.01 39.23
CA LEU A 665 -16.63 -167.97 38.26
C LEU A 665 -15.48 -168.77 38.88
N SER A 666 -14.66 -168.14 39.74
CA SER A 666 -13.60 -168.81 40.50
C SER A 666 -14.15 -169.81 41.54
N VAL A 667 -15.22 -169.45 42.25
CA VAL A 667 -15.94 -170.36 43.18
C VAL A 667 -16.54 -171.55 42.44
N VAL A 668 -17.15 -171.33 41.27
CA VAL A 668 -17.68 -172.43 40.42
C VAL A 668 -16.54 -173.33 39.95
N ARG A 669 -15.42 -172.77 39.47
CA ARG A 669 -14.22 -173.55 39.11
C ARG A 669 -13.66 -174.37 40.27
N GLY A 670 -13.68 -173.84 41.49
CA GLY A 670 -13.26 -174.54 42.71
C GLY A 670 -14.10 -175.79 43.04
N LYS A 671 -15.36 -175.86 42.58
CA LYS A 671 -16.25 -177.02 42.77
C LYS A 671 -16.10 -178.10 41.69
N ILE A 672 -15.51 -177.79 40.54
CA ILE A 672 -15.32 -178.74 39.42
C ILE A 672 -14.55 -180.01 39.86
N PRO A 673 -13.47 -179.95 40.67
CA PRO A 673 -12.72 -181.13 41.11
C PRO A 673 -13.45 -182.04 42.11
N GLU A 674 -14.56 -181.60 42.71
CA GLU A 674 -15.38 -182.46 43.59
C GLU A 674 -16.30 -183.38 42.78
N VAL A 675 -16.69 -182.97 41.57
CA VAL A 675 -17.58 -183.74 40.66
C VAL A 675 -17.03 -185.14 40.35
N PRO A 676 -15.76 -185.34 39.92
CA PRO A 676 -15.23 -186.68 39.69
C PRO A 676 -15.07 -187.51 40.98
N LYS A 677 -14.77 -186.88 42.14
CA LYS A 677 -14.69 -187.59 43.43
C LYS A 677 -16.05 -188.14 43.85
N LEU A 678 -17.10 -187.33 43.69
CA LEU A 678 -18.49 -187.75 43.92
C LEU A 678 -18.90 -188.86 42.93
N ALA A 679 -18.42 -188.83 41.69
CA ALA A 679 -18.65 -189.89 40.71
C ALA A 679 -17.96 -191.22 41.11
N GLU A 680 -16.70 -191.18 41.57
CA GLU A 680 -16.00 -192.36 42.10
C GLU A 680 -16.70 -192.93 43.34
N GLU A 681 -17.18 -192.08 44.25
CA GLU A 681 -17.91 -192.50 45.44
C GLU A 681 -19.27 -193.14 45.12
N VAL A 682 -19.97 -192.65 44.09
CA VAL A 682 -21.17 -193.30 43.53
C VAL A 682 -20.84 -194.67 42.92
N VAL A 683 -19.70 -194.84 42.25
CA VAL A 683 -19.26 -196.15 41.73
C VAL A 683 -18.96 -197.11 42.88
N ARG A 684 -18.20 -196.68 43.90
CA ARG A 684 -17.90 -197.48 45.10
C ARG A 684 -19.16 -197.96 45.81
N LEU A 685 -20.16 -197.08 45.98
CA LEU A 685 -21.44 -197.43 46.60
C LEU A 685 -22.24 -198.42 45.74
N ARG A 686 -22.20 -198.32 44.41
CA ARG A 686 -22.82 -199.30 43.50
C ARG A 686 -22.17 -200.68 43.60
N GLU A 687 -20.85 -200.76 43.74
CA GLU A 687 -20.14 -202.04 43.95
C GLU A 687 -20.50 -202.69 45.29
N GLN A 688 -20.57 -201.90 46.37
CA GLN A 688 -21.00 -202.40 47.69
C GLN A 688 -22.42 -202.98 47.65
N VAL A 689 -23.37 -202.29 46.99
CA VAL A 689 -24.74 -202.79 46.78
C VAL A 689 -24.76 -204.09 45.97
N ASN A 690 -23.92 -204.22 44.94
CA ASN A 690 -23.82 -205.47 44.16
C ASN A 690 -23.24 -206.64 44.96
N ASN A 691 -22.27 -206.41 45.86
CA ASN A 691 -21.72 -207.45 46.72
C ASN A 691 -22.75 -207.94 47.75
N VAL A 692 -23.54 -207.04 48.34
CA VAL A 692 -24.65 -207.40 49.24
C VAL A 692 -25.72 -208.22 48.49
N ARG A 693 -26.04 -207.86 47.24
CA ARG A 693 -26.97 -208.64 46.39
C ARG A 693 -26.46 -210.05 46.11
N LYS A 694 -25.19 -210.21 45.70
CA LYS A 694 -24.58 -211.55 45.50
C LYS A 694 -24.65 -212.40 46.76
N HIS A 695 -24.36 -211.81 47.93
CA HIS A 695 -24.41 -212.54 49.20
C HIS A 695 -25.84 -212.98 49.54
N SER A 696 -26.85 -212.16 49.20
CA SER A 696 -28.26 -212.55 49.31
C SER A 696 -28.64 -213.67 48.34
N ASP A 697 -28.18 -213.64 47.10
CA ASP A 697 -28.43 -214.69 46.10
C ASP A 697 -27.80 -216.03 46.50
N ASP A 698 -26.59 -216.00 47.09
CA ASP A 698 -25.91 -217.21 47.55
C ASP A 698 -26.61 -217.84 48.77
N LEU A 699 -27.07 -217.03 49.74
CA LEU A 699 -27.91 -217.52 50.84
C LEU A 699 -29.27 -218.06 50.35
N SER A 700 -29.88 -217.44 49.33
CA SER A 700 -31.10 -217.95 48.70
C SER A 700 -30.89 -219.32 48.04
N ARG A 701 -29.74 -219.56 47.40
CA ARG A 701 -29.40 -220.86 46.80
C ARG A 701 -29.17 -221.97 47.82
N GLU A 702 -28.65 -221.67 49.01
CA GLU A 702 -28.57 -222.66 50.09
C GLU A 702 -29.96 -223.02 50.66
N LEU A 703 -30.92 -222.10 50.63
CA LEU A 703 -32.31 -222.34 51.06
C LEU A 703 -33.12 -223.21 50.10
N GLU A 704 -32.79 -223.24 48.81
CA GLU A 704 -33.63 -223.86 47.76
C GLU A 704 -33.37 -225.35 47.47
N ASN A 705 -32.36 -226.00 48.10
CA ASN A 705 -31.92 -227.35 47.69
C ASN A 705 -32.56 -228.52 48.48
N PRO A 706 -33.44 -229.37 47.89
CA PRO A 706 -34.30 -230.31 48.64
C PRO A 706 -33.65 -231.59 49.22
N LYS A 707 -32.31 -231.69 49.31
CA LYS A 707 -31.58 -232.90 49.75
C LYS A 707 -30.59 -232.70 50.92
N SER A 708 -30.65 -231.59 51.66
CA SER A 708 -29.75 -231.32 52.82
C SER A 708 -30.34 -231.73 54.18
N SER A 709 -29.47 -231.93 55.19
CA SER A 709 -29.74 -232.70 56.42
C SER A 709 -30.42 -231.93 57.58
N LEU A 710 -30.95 -230.73 57.35
CA LEU A 710 -31.60 -229.89 58.39
C LEU A 710 -33.11 -229.64 58.16
N ARG A 711 -33.75 -230.53 57.38
CA ARG A 711 -35.22 -230.74 57.19
C ARG A 711 -36.11 -229.97 58.17
N LYS A 712 -37.10 -229.20 57.68
CA LYS A 712 -38.46 -229.63 57.25
C LYS A 712 -39.29 -228.29 57.17
N TRP A 713 -40.34 -228.08 56.36
CA TRP A 713 -41.76 -228.23 56.76
C TRP A 713 -42.72 -227.49 55.78
N ARG A 714 -43.90 -228.08 55.57
CA ARG A 714 -45.26 -227.48 55.39
C ARG A 714 -45.46 -226.32 54.38
N GLN A 715 -46.10 -226.63 53.25
CA GLN A 715 -46.84 -225.67 52.43
C GLN A 715 -48.11 -225.17 53.18
N LEU A 716 -48.40 -223.88 53.04
CA LEU A 716 -49.71 -223.26 53.25
C LEU A 716 -49.99 -222.45 51.98
N GLY A 717 -51.12 -222.71 51.32
CA GLY A 717 -51.37 -222.25 49.95
C GLY A 717 -52.28 -221.02 49.85
N GLY A 718 -52.37 -220.52 48.62
CA GLY A 718 -53.47 -219.70 48.13
C GLY A 718 -53.78 -220.15 46.70
N GLU A 719 -55.06 -220.26 46.35
CA GLU A 719 -55.53 -220.55 44.99
C GLU A 719 -56.03 -219.25 44.34
N ASP A 720 -55.77 -219.10 43.04
CA ASP A 720 -56.26 -217.96 42.25
C ASP A 720 -57.75 -218.10 41.92
N LEU A 721 -58.48 -216.98 41.89
CA LEU A 721 -59.93 -216.92 41.69
C LEU A 721 -60.30 -216.28 40.34
N ASP A 722 -61.32 -216.84 39.69
CA ASP A 722 -61.66 -216.61 38.28
C ASP A 722 -62.54 -215.36 38.02
N GLN A 723 -62.67 -214.97 36.75
CA GLN A 723 -63.23 -213.69 36.29
C GLN A 723 -64.68 -213.40 36.70
N GLU A 724 -65.49 -214.40 37.05
CA GLU A 724 -66.88 -214.17 37.46
C GLU A 724 -66.99 -213.58 38.88
N THR A 725 -66.16 -214.00 39.84
CA THR A 725 -66.16 -213.41 41.20
C THR A 725 -65.62 -211.98 41.21
N LEU A 726 -64.77 -211.62 40.23
CA LEU A 726 -64.30 -210.25 40.02
C LEU A 726 -65.42 -209.29 39.59
N ARG A 727 -66.39 -209.72 38.77
CA ARG A 727 -67.52 -208.87 38.35
C ARG A 727 -68.49 -208.58 39.50
N VAL A 728 -68.80 -209.57 40.33
CA VAL A 728 -69.65 -209.40 41.52
C VAL A 728 -69.00 -208.41 42.50
N LYS A 729 -67.67 -208.49 42.68
CA LYS A 729 -66.90 -207.56 43.53
C LYS A 729 -66.93 -206.11 43.03
N ILE A 730 -67.00 -205.91 41.71
CA ILE A 730 -67.05 -204.58 41.08
C ILE A 730 -68.43 -203.93 41.29
N GLN A 731 -69.51 -204.71 41.21
CA GLN A 731 -70.87 -204.19 41.38
C GLN A 731 -71.13 -203.72 42.83
N ASP A 732 -70.69 -204.50 43.82
CA ASP A 732 -70.76 -204.20 45.27
C ASP A 732 -69.94 -202.95 45.67
N LEU A 733 -68.82 -202.69 44.97
CA LEU A 733 -67.99 -201.50 45.19
C LEU A 733 -68.51 -200.23 44.49
N GLN A 734 -69.33 -200.37 43.45
CA GLN A 734 -69.95 -199.22 42.77
C GLN A 734 -71.12 -198.64 43.58
N GLU A 735 -71.89 -199.47 44.28
CA GLU A 735 -72.96 -199.01 45.17
C GLU A 735 -72.39 -198.19 46.35
N ARG A 736 -71.36 -198.71 47.03
CA ARG A 736 -70.63 -198.01 48.10
C ARG A 736 -69.92 -196.72 47.66
N LEU A 737 -69.73 -196.49 46.36
CA LEU A 737 -69.16 -195.25 45.83
C LEU A 737 -70.21 -194.13 45.72
N ASN A 738 -71.48 -194.46 45.53
CA ASN A 738 -72.56 -193.49 45.45
C ASN A 738 -72.93 -192.95 46.85
N ASP A 739 -73.09 -193.82 47.85
CA ASP A 739 -73.36 -193.42 49.24
C ASP A 739 -72.29 -192.43 49.77
N LYS A 740 -71.03 -192.64 49.39
CA LYS A 740 -69.91 -191.78 49.77
C LYS A 740 -69.89 -190.42 49.05
N LYS A 741 -70.62 -190.26 47.93
CA LYS A 741 -70.73 -188.98 47.22
C LYS A 741 -71.80 -188.08 47.84
N GLU A 742 -72.95 -188.62 48.24
CA GLU A 742 -73.97 -187.84 48.95
C GLU A 742 -73.42 -187.28 50.27
N SER A 743 -72.71 -188.09 51.06
CA SER A 743 -72.07 -187.65 52.31
C SER A 743 -70.93 -186.64 52.13
N LEU A 744 -70.47 -186.42 50.89
CA LEU A 744 -69.47 -185.39 50.56
C LEU A 744 -70.14 -184.05 50.21
N LEU A 745 -71.29 -184.08 49.51
CA LEU A 745 -72.11 -182.89 49.26
C LEU A 745 -72.60 -182.23 50.55
N GLU A 746 -73.00 -183.02 51.57
CA GLU A 746 -73.36 -182.47 52.89
C GLU A 746 -72.19 -181.78 53.61
N LYS A 747 -70.94 -182.12 53.28
CA LYS A 747 -69.74 -181.55 53.92
C LYS A 747 -69.16 -180.34 53.20
N GLU A 748 -69.37 -180.22 51.89
CA GLU A 748 -69.00 -178.99 51.16
C GLU A 748 -69.90 -177.81 51.56
N LEU A 749 -71.19 -178.07 51.83
CA LEU A 749 -72.13 -177.08 52.37
C LEU A 749 -71.71 -176.49 53.74
N ILE A 750 -70.89 -177.20 54.51
CA ILE A 750 -70.35 -176.74 55.81
C ILE A 750 -69.08 -175.89 55.63
N LEU A 751 -68.43 -175.94 54.46
CA LEU A 751 -67.18 -175.21 54.19
C LEU A 751 -67.39 -173.81 53.58
N GLU A 752 -68.63 -173.38 53.33
CA GLU A 752 -68.95 -172.01 52.91
C GLU A 752 -69.24 -171.04 54.08
N GLU A 753 -69.42 -171.50 55.33
CA GLU A 753 -69.77 -170.63 56.48
C GLU A 753 -68.58 -170.21 57.39
N ASP A 754 -67.39 -170.84 57.29
CA ASP A 754 -66.23 -170.54 58.16
C ASP A 754 -64.89 -170.53 57.38
N GLY A 755 -64.10 -169.44 57.44
CA GLY A 755 -62.83 -169.38 56.68
C GLY A 755 -61.94 -168.13 56.74
N CYS A 756 -61.86 -167.45 57.89
CA CYS A 756 -61.13 -166.18 58.05
C CYS A 756 -59.58 -166.32 58.05
N THR A 757 -58.86 -165.24 57.69
CA THR A 757 -57.46 -164.88 58.09
C THR A 757 -56.25 -165.79 57.78
N ARG A 758 -55.24 -165.25 57.06
CA ARG A 758 -53.98 -164.70 57.65
C ARG A 758 -52.94 -164.22 56.61
N CYS A 759 -52.15 -163.23 57.04
CA CYS A 759 -50.87 -162.75 56.48
C CYS A 759 -50.90 -162.08 55.10
#